data_AF-A0A1H5JDJ4-F1
#
_entry.id   AF-A0A1H5JDJ4-F1
#
_cell.length_a   1.000
_cell.length_b   1.000
_cell.length_c   1.000
_cell.angle_alpha   90.00
_cell.angle_beta   90.00
_cell.angle_gamma   90.00
#
_symmetry.space_group_name_H-M   'P 1'
#
loop_
_entity.id
_entity.type
_entity.pdbx_description
1 polymer ?
#
loop_
_entity_poly.entity_id
_entity_poly.type
_entity_poly.pdbx_seq_one_letter_code
_entity_poly.pdbx_strand_id
1 'polypeptide(L)'
;MAKQTVCLSMIVKNEAPVIERCLRSVLPLIDTWIICDTGSTDGTQDIIRSFFAAHGKPGELHQRPWKDFAHNRSEALTLARNKADYSLIIDADDAFEIPVDNALPNLTADSYTVDIKDSSIQYQRTQLVRNALPWCYRGVLHEFLSCDAASSSGHLPIIMRRNHDGARRRDPNTYRRDAAILEAALQTETDPFMRSRYTFYLAQSWRDCREPQKALSRYLERAELGFWTEEAFYSLYQAANLKQELKFPPQEVIDSYKRAADFLPGRAEALHGASRFCRLVQRFEEGYRLAQRGIDIPLPASGLFVENWIYQYGLRDELAINAYWSDHYKESLAACQQLLSNPQLPAGDRARIEANEQFAKEKLAARAGKKIAVYAIALNEAAHVERWCRSAVEADVLIVADTGSTDNTVAMLQAAGVVVHRITVKPWRFDHARNASLALIPEDIDICIALDMDEVLVEGWRQKVLESWNDGTTRLVYNFARGTTKRGHQWVFRAGKIHSRADYRWKRAVHEDLEFIGANEKVAETYDLLIAQQQDEPKNRTQYLPLMELALEEDPADAQMRFWLARELMYVGRTPEAAAAFHRYLSMPWHWQEERSEAMRLLARLEEDKAEAWLQSGIAIARHRRELWLDLSELYHSRSEWINLLWSCSQALHICRRTGSYLDDPNAWGFRIDDLIALAYYHLGLPDKAIEHGEAASHAHPGDPRLVKNLGFYRDQLGSVGREYINKHQAILASAHPASNVLRQAPGGFTPDRPLGGTELMIEALHLRLGSDIDKVDLRVNYFDIESLTGRPLVLWMHHNSDQEAVQWCSDPELVSRVTTFVFVSHWQLERYKAAFGIPPHKCVVLRNATAIDPQRRAWKRDSPLKFAYTSTPFRGLSVLLDAWDKLDAPDAELHVWSSMRLYAMEDHDFSDLISRASDTPGVIYHGLLPNEELKRTLRDIHFLAYPSIFEETSCLAVIDAMAAGCRVIVPDLGALPETTAGFARVYRWKDDPAVHATEFARVLRDEIANPWRGRSNLAQAQQDYCAATYSWDVRKDEWKHLISRLSAAKPDFKAQSGASR
;
A
#
# COMPACT_ATOMS: atom_id res chain seq x y z
N MET A 1 -4.12 -21.93 -54.42
CA MET A 1 -4.44 -20.49 -54.32
C MET A 1 -3.50 -19.73 -55.26
N ALA A 2 -3.96 -18.65 -55.90
CA ALA A 2 -3.08 -17.82 -56.74
C ALA A 2 -1.97 -17.21 -55.86
N LYS A 3 -0.75 -17.09 -56.40
CA LYS A 3 0.37 -16.42 -55.72
C LYS A 3 0.01 -14.95 -55.52
N GLN A 4 0.03 -14.47 -54.28
CA GLN A 4 -0.27 -13.08 -53.96
C GLN A 4 0.87 -12.17 -54.40
N THR A 5 0.51 -10.98 -54.85
CA THR A 5 1.45 -9.99 -55.39
C THR A 5 1.73 -8.88 -54.37
N VAL A 6 2.97 -8.37 -54.37
CA VAL A 6 3.40 -7.29 -53.47
C VAL A 6 3.96 -6.10 -54.26
N CYS A 7 3.48 -4.89 -53.92
CA CYS A 7 3.97 -3.62 -54.45
C CYS A 7 4.88 -2.94 -53.43
N LEU A 8 6.09 -2.53 -53.80
CA LEU A 8 6.84 -1.56 -53.00
C LEU A 8 6.11 -0.20 -53.04
N SER A 9 5.88 0.41 -51.88
CA SER A 9 5.35 1.77 -51.76
C SER A 9 6.31 2.61 -50.90
N MET A 10 6.94 3.62 -51.51
CA MET A 10 8.00 4.40 -50.87
C MET A 10 7.98 5.86 -51.35
N ILE A 11 8.43 6.77 -50.48
CA ILE A 11 8.75 8.16 -50.84
C ILE A 11 10.26 8.36 -50.78
N VAL A 12 10.82 9.20 -51.65
CA VAL A 12 12.27 9.47 -51.70
C VAL A 12 12.58 10.95 -51.89
N LYS A 13 13.72 11.40 -51.36
CA LYS A 13 14.30 12.72 -51.64
C LYS A 13 15.81 12.74 -51.38
N ASN A 14 16.61 12.91 -52.43
CA ASN A 14 18.06 13.02 -52.35
C ASN A 14 18.76 11.84 -51.63
N GLU A 15 18.41 10.62 -52.02
CA GLU A 15 18.92 9.37 -51.42
C GLU A 15 19.88 8.60 -52.33
N ALA A 16 20.47 9.26 -53.35
CA ALA A 16 21.42 8.63 -54.27
C ALA A 16 22.55 7.84 -53.57
N PRO A 17 23.10 8.27 -52.41
CA PRO A 17 24.17 7.51 -51.73
C PRO A 17 23.74 6.19 -51.10
N VAL A 18 22.44 5.97 -50.82
CA VAL A 18 21.96 4.83 -50.00
C VAL A 18 20.86 4.01 -50.67
N ILE A 19 20.11 4.59 -51.62
CA ILE A 19 18.88 3.99 -52.17
C ILE A 19 19.09 2.59 -52.76
N GLU A 20 20.22 2.34 -53.43
CA GLU A 20 20.48 1.04 -54.07
C GLU A 20 20.54 -0.12 -53.05
N ARG A 21 21.07 0.14 -51.84
CA ARG A 21 21.11 -0.83 -50.73
C ARG A 21 19.69 -1.25 -50.33
N CYS A 22 18.81 -0.27 -50.15
CA CYS A 22 17.40 -0.50 -49.84
C CYS A 22 16.73 -1.31 -50.97
N LEU A 23 16.85 -0.86 -52.22
CA LEU A 23 16.19 -1.50 -53.37
C LEU A 23 16.64 -2.96 -53.56
N ARG A 24 17.93 -3.25 -53.35
CA ARG A 24 18.47 -4.62 -53.40
C ARG A 24 17.87 -5.51 -52.32
N SER A 25 17.63 -4.97 -51.12
CA SER A 25 17.05 -5.73 -50.00
C SER A 25 15.58 -6.12 -50.21
N VAL A 26 14.78 -5.27 -50.90
CA VAL A 26 13.35 -5.55 -51.15
C VAL A 26 13.10 -6.37 -52.41
N LEU A 27 14.07 -6.44 -53.32
CA LEU A 27 13.92 -7.07 -54.64
C LEU A 27 13.32 -8.49 -54.60
N PRO A 28 13.66 -9.37 -53.64
CA PRO A 28 13.09 -10.72 -53.54
C PRO A 28 11.62 -10.75 -53.11
N LEU A 29 11.12 -9.68 -52.48
CA LEU A 29 9.81 -9.64 -51.82
C LEU A 29 8.71 -9.01 -52.68
N ILE A 30 9.06 -8.32 -53.76
CA ILE A 30 8.14 -7.49 -54.53
C ILE A 30 7.94 -7.98 -55.96
N ASP A 31 6.74 -7.77 -56.48
CA ASP A 31 6.37 -8.07 -57.88
C ASP A 31 6.29 -6.79 -58.72
N THR A 32 5.97 -5.65 -58.09
CA THR A 32 5.90 -4.33 -58.72
C THR A 32 6.33 -3.24 -57.73
N TRP A 33 6.45 -1.99 -58.20
CA TRP A 33 6.84 -0.87 -57.35
C TRP A 33 6.16 0.46 -57.74
N ILE A 34 5.88 1.26 -56.72
CA ILE A 34 5.44 2.65 -56.79
C ILE A 34 6.33 3.47 -55.88
N ILE A 35 7.09 4.39 -56.46
CA ILE A 35 7.93 5.31 -55.71
C ILE A 35 7.53 6.74 -56.03
N CYS A 36 7.28 7.53 -54.99
CA CYS A 36 7.01 8.95 -55.11
C CYS A 36 8.28 9.76 -54.78
N ASP A 37 8.87 10.39 -55.79
CA ASP A 37 9.95 11.33 -55.62
C ASP A 37 9.41 12.71 -55.24
N THR A 38 9.91 13.26 -54.14
CA THR A 38 9.42 14.52 -53.55
C THR A 38 10.32 15.72 -53.84
N GLY A 39 11.03 15.66 -54.98
CA GLY A 39 11.92 16.70 -55.48
C GLY A 39 13.40 16.40 -55.26
N SER A 40 13.86 15.21 -55.66
CA SER A 40 15.30 14.89 -55.68
C SER A 40 16.02 15.70 -56.76
N THR A 41 17.28 16.02 -56.47
CA THR A 41 18.19 16.83 -57.32
C THR A 41 19.56 16.18 -57.50
N ASP A 42 19.78 15.01 -56.91
CA ASP A 42 21.07 14.32 -56.81
C ASP A 42 21.19 13.08 -57.71
N GLY A 43 20.22 12.86 -58.62
CA GLY A 43 20.16 11.68 -59.49
C GLY A 43 19.46 10.46 -58.89
N THR A 44 18.86 10.54 -57.69
CA THR A 44 18.09 9.44 -57.07
C THR A 44 17.07 8.80 -58.05
N GLN A 45 16.38 9.63 -58.83
CA GLN A 45 15.37 9.20 -59.80
C GLN A 45 15.94 8.26 -60.87
N ASP A 46 17.13 8.58 -61.40
CA ASP A 46 17.78 7.82 -62.47
C ASP A 46 18.29 6.46 -61.94
N ILE A 47 18.79 6.45 -60.70
CA ILE A 47 19.23 5.22 -60.02
C ILE A 47 18.05 4.26 -59.86
N ILE A 48 16.90 4.75 -59.37
CA ILE A 48 15.70 3.92 -59.19
C ILE A 48 15.24 3.31 -60.52
N ARG A 49 15.13 4.14 -61.58
CA ARG A 49 14.71 3.66 -62.91
C ARG A 49 15.68 2.62 -63.47
N SER A 50 16.97 2.91 -63.43
CA SER A 50 18.01 2.02 -63.96
C SER A 50 18.09 0.71 -63.20
N PHE A 51 17.96 0.77 -61.86
CA PHE A 51 18.00 -0.41 -61.00
C PHE A 51 16.86 -1.38 -61.32
N PHE A 52 15.60 -0.92 -61.33
CA PHE A 52 14.49 -1.83 -61.59
C PHE A 52 14.40 -2.28 -63.04
N ALA A 53 14.82 -1.46 -64.00
CA ALA A 53 14.96 -1.88 -65.40
C ALA A 53 15.98 -3.01 -65.56
N ALA A 54 17.15 -2.91 -64.92
CA ALA A 54 18.19 -3.95 -64.95
C ALA A 54 17.74 -5.28 -64.32
N HIS A 55 16.81 -5.23 -63.36
CA HIS A 55 16.30 -6.43 -62.67
C HIS A 55 14.93 -6.89 -63.17
N GLY A 56 14.40 -6.31 -64.25
CA GLY A 56 13.15 -6.75 -64.89
C GLY A 56 11.90 -6.61 -64.02
N LYS A 57 11.85 -5.64 -63.10
CA LYS A 57 10.69 -5.41 -62.23
C LYS A 57 9.81 -4.26 -62.76
N PRO A 58 8.54 -4.51 -63.14
CA PRO A 58 7.65 -3.46 -63.60
C PRO A 58 7.30 -2.50 -62.45
N GLY A 59 7.07 -1.23 -62.75
CA GLY A 59 6.65 -0.23 -61.76
C GLY A 59 6.73 1.20 -62.26
N GLU A 60 6.40 2.15 -61.39
CA GLU A 60 6.26 3.56 -61.75
C GLU A 60 6.95 4.48 -60.74
N LEU A 61 7.64 5.49 -61.28
CA LEU A 61 8.20 6.61 -60.52
C LEU A 61 7.32 7.85 -60.75
N HIS A 62 6.73 8.37 -59.67
CA HIS A 62 5.87 9.55 -59.68
C HIS A 62 6.58 10.73 -59.05
N GLN A 63 6.57 11.90 -59.69
CA GLN A 63 7.05 13.13 -59.08
C GLN A 63 5.89 13.86 -58.40
N ARG A 64 6.04 14.22 -57.13
CA ARG A 64 5.01 14.90 -56.33
C ARG A 64 5.61 16.03 -55.50
N PRO A 65 4.93 17.17 -55.34
CA PRO A 65 5.37 18.20 -54.41
C PRO A 65 5.45 17.66 -52.98
N TRP A 66 6.51 18.02 -52.26
CA TRP A 66 6.59 17.76 -50.83
C TRP A 66 5.54 18.58 -50.07
N LYS A 67 4.77 17.93 -49.21
CA LYS A 67 3.84 18.59 -48.28
C LYS A 67 4.17 18.23 -46.83
N ASP A 68 4.05 16.95 -46.50
CA ASP A 68 4.41 16.35 -45.22
C ASP A 68 4.53 14.82 -45.38
N PHE A 69 5.11 14.14 -44.38
CA PHE A 69 5.36 12.69 -44.45
C PHE A 69 4.07 11.88 -44.65
N ALA A 70 3.03 12.15 -43.87
CA ALA A 70 1.78 11.40 -43.95
C ALA A 70 1.07 11.60 -45.29
N HIS A 71 1.02 12.82 -45.81
CA HIS A 71 0.40 13.13 -47.08
C HIS A 71 1.10 12.40 -48.23
N ASN A 72 2.42 12.57 -48.37
CA ASN A 72 3.16 12.00 -49.48
C ASN A 72 3.22 10.46 -49.40
N ARG A 73 3.31 9.86 -48.20
CA ARG A 73 3.20 8.39 -48.06
C ARG A 73 1.79 7.88 -48.37
N SER A 74 0.74 8.60 -47.96
CA SER A 74 -0.66 8.24 -48.28
C SER A 74 -0.93 8.30 -49.78
N GLU A 75 -0.34 9.27 -50.48
CA GLU A 75 -0.41 9.36 -51.94
C GLU A 75 0.29 8.16 -52.60
N ALA A 76 1.48 7.78 -52.13
CA ALA A 76 2.20 6.60 -52.62
C ALA A 76 1.39 5.30 -52.41
N LEU A 77 0.73 5.14 -51.25
CA LEU A 77 -0.16 4.00 -51.00
C LEU A 77 -1.37 4.00 -51.92
N THR A 78 -1.98 5.17 -52.16
CA THR A 78 -3.15 5.30 -53.04
C THR A 78 -2.81 4.87 -54.47
N LEU A 79 -1.65 5.27 -54.98
CA LEU A 79 -1.13 4.85 -56.28
C LEU A 79 -0.84 3.34 -56.35
N ALA A 80 -0.45 2.72 -55.23
CA ALA A 80 -0.15 1.29 -55.15
C ALA A 80 -1.39 0.38 -55.04
N ARG A 81 -2.56 0.89 -54.60
CA ARG A 81 -3.76 0.09 -54.30
C ARG A 81 -4.19 -0.89 -55.40
N ASN A 82 -4.12 -0.48 -56.66
CA ASN A 82 -4.57 -1.30 -57.80
C ASN A 82 -3.41 -2.00 -58.53
N LYS A 83 -2.21 -2.04 -57.94
CA LYS A 83 -1.01 -2.59 -58.57
C LYS A 83 -0.66 -4.00 -58.08
N ALA A 84 -1.05 -4.34 -56.85
CA ALA A 84 -0.76 -5.62 -56.21
C ALA A 84 -1.75 -5.90 -55.07
N ASP A 85 -1.74 -7.12 -54.51
CA ASP A 85 -2.59 -7.50 -53.37
C ASP A 85 -2.17 -6.81 -52.06
N TYR A 86 -0.86 -6.59 -51.88
CA TYR A 86 -0.29 -5.93 -50.70
C TYR A 86 0.70 -4.82 -51.08
N SER A 87 0.87 -3.83 -50.19
CA SER A 87 1.92 -2.82 -50.27
C SER A 87 2.95 -3.02 -49.16
N LEU A 88 4.23 -3.13 -49.53
CA LEU A 88 5.39 -3.15 -48.65
C LEU A 88 5.96 -1.73 -48.51
N ILE A 89 6.15 -1.27 -47.28
CA ILE A 89 6.68 0.06 -46.97
C ILE A 89 8.06 -0.08 -46.32
N ILE A 90 9.03 0.71 -46.81
CA ILE A 90 10.37 0.86 -46.24
C ILE A 90 10.90 2.27 -46.54
N ASP A 91 11.81 2.77 -45.70
CA ASP A 91 12.50 4.04 -45.91
C ASP A 91 13.79 3.80 -46.73
N ALA A 92 14.20 4.79 -47.52
CA ALA A 92 15.27 4.65 -48.51
C ALA A 92 16.66 4.32 -47.92
N ASP A 93 16.89 4.60 -46.64
CA ASP A 93 18.11 4.31 -45.91
C ASP A 93 18.05 2.94 -45.18
N ASP A 94 16.88 2.34 -45.01
CA ASP A 94 16.71 1.06 -44.33
C ASP A 94 17.00 -0.14 -45.25
N ALA A 95 17.21 -1.32 -44.66
CA ALA A 95 17.39 -2.55 -45.44
C ALA A 95 16.77 -3.77 -44.73
N PHE A 96 16.14 -4.67 -45.48
CA PHE A 96 15.71 -5.96 -44.98
C PHE A 96 16.84 -7.00 -45.00
N GLU A 97 16.94 -7.77 -43.91
CA GLU A 97 17.74 -8.98 -43.80
C GLU A 97 16.82 -10.17 -44.01
N ILE A 98 16.86 -10.73 -45.22
CA ILE A 98 16.00 -11.85 -45.63
C ILE A 98 16.83 -13.15 -45.54
N PRO A 99 16.41 -14.15 -44.73
CA PRO A 99 17.02 -15.47 -44.75
C PRO A 99 16.89 -16.11 -46.13
N VAL A 100 17.94 -16.82 -46.57
CA VAL A 100 18.13 -17.33 -47.95
C VAL A 100 16.94 -18.19 -48.48
N ASP A 101 16.13 -18.77 -47.58
CA ASP A 101 15.08 -19.75 -47.92
C ASP A 101 13.63 -19.25 -47.79
N ASN A 102 13.36 -17.99 -47.41
CA ASN A 102 11.98 -17.53 -47.16
C ASN A 102 11.37 -16.75 -48.33
N ALA A 103 10.59 -17.46 -49.16
CA ALA A 103 9.48 -16.82 -49.87
C ALA A 103 8.47 -16.27 -48.83
N LEU A 104 7.82 -15.13 -49.12
CA LEU A 104 6.74 -14.64 -48.26
C LEU A 104 5.70 -15.75 -48.04
N PRO A 105 5.25 -15.99 -46.79
CA PRO A 105 4.22 -16.98 -46.52
C PRO A 105 2.92 -16.56 -47.21
N ASN A 106 1.96 -17.48 -47.30
CA ASN A 106 0.62 -17.14 -47.80
C ASN A 106 -0.03 -16.10 -46.86
N LEU A 107 -0.22 -14.88 -47.36
CA LEU A 107 -0.64 -13.70 -46.59
C LEU A 107 -2.17 -13.67 -46.46
N THR A 108 -2.70 -13.86 -45.26
CA THR A 108 -4.14 -13.89 -44.97
C THR A 108 -4.62 -12.72 -44.11
N ALA A 109 -3.74 -11.99 -43.43
CA ALA A 109 -4.10 -10.86 -42.56
C ALA A 109 -4.19 -9.53 -43.33
N ASP A 110 -4.82 -8.53 -42.74
CA ASP A 110 -4.96 -7.19 -43.33
C ASP A 110 -3.66 -6.38 -43.26
N SER A 111 -2.79 -6.73 -42.31
CA SER A 111 -1.48 -6.11 -42.10
C SER A 111 -0.48 -7.08 -41.48
N TYR A 112 0.81 -6.82 -41.68
CA TYR A 112 1.89 -7.57 -41.07
C TYR A 112 2.96 -6.67 -40.46
N THR A 113 3.40 -7.03 -39.25
CA THR A 113 4.58 -6.44 -38.62
C THR A 113 5.86 -7.17 -39.00
N VAL A 114 6.98 -6.48 -38.93
CA VAL A 114 8.35 -7.01 -39.07
C VAL A 114 9.18 -6.56 -37.87
N ASP A 115 10.27 -7.28 -37.59
CA ASP A 115 11.18 -6.92 -36.50
C ASP A 115 12.14 -5.81 -36.95
N ILE A 116 12.14 -4.69 -36.26
CA ILE A 116 13.04 -3.57 -36.50
C ILE A 116 14.22 -3.69 -35.53
N LYS A 117 15.44 -3.66 -36.07
CA LYS A 117 16.67 -3.58 -35.28
C LYS A 117 17.28 -2.20 -35.44
N ASP A 118 17.25 -1.43 -34.35
CA ASP A 118 17.86 -0.10 -34.26
C ASP A 118 18.91 -0.10 -33.13
N SER A 119 20.18 -0.25 -33.51
CA SER A 119 21.31 -0.26 -32.58
C SER A 119 21.14 -1.32 -31.47
N SER A 120 20.84 -0.91 -30.23
CA SER A 120 20.60 -1.79 -29.07
C SER A 120 19.13 -2.06 -28.78
N ILE A 121 18.21 -1.49 -29.56
CA ILE A 121 16.75 -1.58 -29.36
C ILE A 121 16.14 -2.41 -30.49
N GLN A 122 15.20 -3.28 -30.14
CA GLN A 122 14.42 -4.08 -31.08
C GLN A 122 12.93 -3.88 -30.81
N TYR A 123 12.14 -3.65 -31.86
CA TYR A 123 10.69 -3.43 -31.77
C TYR A 123 10.00 -3.85 -33.07
N GLN A 124 8.68 -4.03 -33.04
CA GLN A 124 7.92 -4.42 -34.23
C GLN A 124 7.20 -3.23 -34.88
N ARG A 125 7.17 -3.18 -36.21
CA ARG A 125 6.43 -2.15 -36.96
C ARG A 125 5.67 -2.75 -38.12
N THR A 126 4.43 -2.30 -38.34
CA THR A 126 3.63 -2.66 -39.53
C THR A 126 4.32 -2.13 -40.78
N GLN A 127 4.70 -3.03 -41.68
CA GLN A 127 5.42 -2.69 -42.92
C GLN A 127 4.80 -3.30 -44.17
N LEU A 128 3.79 -4.16 -44.03
CA LEU A 128 3.07 -4.75 -45.15
C LEU A 128 1.57 -4.64 -44.91
N VAL A 129 0.81 -4.11 -45.86
CA VAL A 129 -0.64 -3.85 -45.72
C VAL A 129 -1.43 -4.30 -46.93
N ARG A 130 -2.65 -4.81 -46.71
CA ARG A 130 -3.54 -5.30 -47.77
C ARG A 130 -4.14 -4.13 -48.55
N ASN A 131 -3.92 -4.09 -49.86
CA ASN A 131 -4.33 -2.98 -50.73
C ASN A 131 -5.85 -2.88 -50.95
N ALA A 132 -6.59 -3.95 -50.69
CA ALA A 132 -8.05 -3.96 -50.73
C ALA A 132 -8.69 -3.05 -49.66
N LEU A 133 -7.92 -2.61 -48.66
CA LEU A 133 -8.37 -1.76 -47.58
C LEU A 133 -7.81 -0.33 -47.71
N PRO A 134 -8.54 0.69 -47.22
CA PRO A 134 -8.20 2.09 -47.43
C PRO A 134 -7.12 2.61 -46.47
N TRP A 135 -5.95 1.95 -46.42
CA TRP A 135 -4.81 2.39 -45.61
C TRP A 135 -4.34 3.80 -45.98
N CYS A 136 -4.01 4.59 -44.97
CA CYS A 136 -3.38 5.90 -45.08
C CYS A 136 -2.42 6.15 -43.91
N TYR A 137 -1.54 7.13 -44.04
CA TYR A 137 -0.70 7.61 -42.95
C TYR A 137 -1.34 8.82 -42.25
N ARG A 138 -1.18 8.91 -40.93
CA ARG A 138 -1.58 10.06 -40.10
C ARG A 138 -0.38 10.61 -39.33
N GLY A 139 -0.31 11.94 -39.20
CA GLY A 139 0.72 12.64 -38.42
C GLY A 139 1.69 13.47 -39.26
N VAL A 140 2.00 14.70 -38.84
CA VAL A 140 2.94 15.58 -39.57
C VAL A 140 4.40 15.08 -39.52
N LEU A 141 4.76 14.38 -38.44
CA LEU A 141 6.05 13.77 -38.14
C LEU A 141 5.79 12.54 -37.24
N HIS A 142 6.65 11.53 -37.35
CA HIS A 142 6.44 10.23 -36.69
C HIS A 142 5.08 9.62 -37.05
N GLU A 143 4.78 9.68 -38.35
CA GLU A 143 3.57 9.22 -38.99
C GLU A 143 3.34 7.72 -38.80
N PHE A 144 2.09 7.31 -38.74
CA PHE A 144 1.71 5.90 -38.57
C PHE A 144 0.59 5.51 -39.54
N LEU A 145 0.57 4.24 -39.93
CA LEU A 145 -0.48 3.64 -40.74
C LEU A 145 -1.79 3.55 -39.94
N SER A 146 -2.89 3.94 -40.58
CA SER A 146 -4.24 3.91 -40.04
C SER A 146 -5.18 3.31 -41.09
N CYS A 147 -6.09 2.44 -40.65
CA CYS A 147 -7.17 1.91 -41.48
C CYS A 147 -8.29 1.37 -40.58
N ASP A 148 -9.39 2.11 -40.48
CA ASP A 148 -10.52 1.76 -39.60
C ASP A 148 -11.21 0.46 -40.02
N ALA A 149 -11.06 0.04 -41.29
CA ALA A 149 -11.63 -1.19 -41.83
C ALA A 149 -10.74 -2.44 -41.60
N ALA A 150 -9.52 -2.28 -41.10
CA ALA A 150 -8.61 -3.41 -40.88
C ALA A 150 -8.95 -4.12 -39.55
N SER A 151 -8.98 -5.45 -39.56
CA SER A 151 -9.42 -6.25 -38.41
C SER A 151 -8.44 -7.36 -38.02
N SER A 152 -7.49 -7.69 -38.90
CA SER A 152 -6.50 -8.75 -38.68
C SER A 152 -5.07 -8.27 -38.87
N SER A 153 -4.17 -8.75 -38.01
CA SER A 153 -2.73 -8.50 -38.13
C SER A 153 -1.95 -9.80 -37.95
N GLY A 154 -0.83 -9.93 -38.67
CA GLY A 154 0.14 -11.00 -38.53
C GLY A 154 1.54 -10.47 -38.27
N HIS A 155 2.49 -11.38 -38.09
CA HIS A 155 3.91 -11.06 -37.95
C HIS A 155 4.72 -11.83 -38.99
N LEU A 156 5.68 -11.16 -39.62
CA LEU A 156 6.64 -11.75 -40.54
C LEU A 156 8.02 -11.78 -39.86
N PRO A 157 8.68 -12.94 -39.79
CA PRO A 157 10.01 -13.09 -39.17
C PRO A 157 11.11 -12.56 -40.10
N ILE A 158 11.00 -11.29 -40.49
CA ILE A 158 11.93 -10.55 -41.32
C ILE A 158 12.51 -9.44 -40.45
N ILE A 159 13.82 -9.31 -40.45
CA ILE A 159 14.51 -8.23 -39.74
C ILE A 159 14.71 -7.07 -40.69
N MET A 160 14.28 -5.88 -40.30
CA MET A 160 14.60 -4.62 -40.96
C MET A 160 15.66 -3.89 -40.12
N ARG A 161 16.85 -3.69 -40.69
CA ARG A 161 17.91 -2.91 -40.05
C ARG A 161 17.71 -1.44 -40.37
N ARG A 162 17.56 -0.64 -39.31
CA ARG A 162 17.59 0.82 -39.41
C ARG A 162 19.02 1.29 -39.61
N ASN A 163 19.29 1.94 -40.75
CA ASN A 163 20.59 2.55 -40.98
C ASN A 163 20.49 4.06 -40.76
N HIS A 164 21.53 4.62 -40.18
CA HIS A 164 21.52 6.00 -39.70
C HIS A 164 22.44 6.90 -40.54
N ASP A 165 22.36 6.75 -41.86
CA ASP A 165 23.22 7.41 -42.85
C ASP A 165 22.44 8.16 -43.96
N GLY A 166 21.11 8.23 -43.86
CA GLY A 166 20.24 8.98 -44.77
C GLY A 166 20.42 10.50 -44.77
N ALA A 167 19.85 11.18 -45.77
CA ALA A 167 20.03 12.62 -45.98
C ALA A 167 19.64 13.50 -44.77
N ARG A 168 18.54 13.18 -44.06
CA ARG A 168 18.09 13.94 -42.88
C ARG A 168 19.08 13.90 -41.73
N ARG A 169 19.79 12.79 -41.51
CA ARG A 169 20.71 12.67 -40.37
C ARG A 169 22.02 13.42 -40.57
N ARG A 170 22.38 13.71 -41.82
CA ARG A 170 23.54 14.54 -42.17
C ARG A 170 23.33 16.03 -41.87
N ASP A 171 22.10 16.45 -41.60
CA ASP A 171 21.77 17.83 -41.22
C ASP A 171 21.76 17.99 -39.69
N PRO A 172 22.66 18.81 -39.10
CA PRO A 172 22.73 19.01 -37.66
C PRO A 172 21.50 19.73 -37.07
N ASN A 173 20.66 20.35 -37.91
CA ASN A 173 19.48 21.09 -37.47
C ASN A 173 18.18 20.28 -37.54
N THR A 174 18.22 18.98 -37.89
CA THR A 174 17.03 18.16 -38.10
C THR A 174 16.08 18.18 -36.90
N TYR A 175 16.55 17.85 -35.70
CA TYR A 175 15.70 17.80 -34.51
C TYR A 175 15.12 19.18 -34.11
N ARG A 176 15.84 20.27 -34.39
CA ARG A 176 15.35 21.63 -34.15
C ARG A 176 14.21 21.99 -35.12
N ARG A 177 14.30 21.55 -36.38
CA ARG A 177 13.21 21.74 -37.36
C ARG A 177 12.02 20.85 -37.04
N ASP A 178 12.26 19.62 -36.62
CA ASP A 178 11.21 18.67 -36.21
C ASP A 178 10.41 19.22 -35.03
N ALA A 179 11.10 19.79 -34.03
CA ALA A 179 10.46 20.49 -32.92
C ALA A 179 9.57 21.66 -33.39
N ALA A 180 10.05 22.49 -34.33
CA ALA A 180 9.28 23.61 -34.87
C ALA A 180 8.02 23.14 -35.63
N ILE A 181 8.09 22.05 -36.39
CA ILE A 181 6.94 21.46 -37.09
C ILE A 181 5.91 20.94 -36.08
N LEU A 182 6.36 20.23 -35.04
CA LEU A 182 5.48 19.69 -34.01
C LEU A 182 4.84 20.79 -33.15
N GLU A 183 5.57 21.86 -32.83
CA GLU A 183 4.99 23.05 -32.18
C GLU A 183 3.91 23.71 -33.03
N ALA A 184 4.17 23.91 -34.33
CA ALA A 184 3.19 24.47 -35.24
C ALA A 184 1.94 23.57 -35.35
N ALA A 185 2.12 22.25 -35.43
CA ALA A 185 1.01 21.31 -35.47
C ALA A 185 0.17 21.32 -34.18
N LEU A 186 0.81 21.41 -33.01
CA LEU A 186 0.12 21.48 -31.71
C LEU A 186 -0.77 22.72 -31.54
N GLN A 187 -0.51 23.81 -32.27
CA GLN A 187 -1.34 25.02 -32.23
C GLN A 187 -2.72 24.81 -32.89
N THR A 188 -2.79 23.96 -33.91
CA THR A 188 -4.03 23.73 -34.68
C THR A 188 -4.66 22.36 -34.44
N GLU A 189 -3.92 21.40 -33.89
CA GLU A 189 -4.41 20.03 -33.67
C GLU A 189 -5.46 19.97 -32.55
N THR A 190 -6.61 19.37 -32.87
CA THR A 190 -7.75 19.22 -31.96
C THR A 190 -7.97 17.78 -31.50
N ASP A 191 -7.43 16.78 -32.21
CA ASP A 191 -7.52 15.37 -31.83
C ASP A 191 -6.66 15.11 -30.57
N PRO A 192 -7.26 14.76 -29.41
CA PRO A 192 -6.54 14.54 -28.16
C PRO A 192 -5.44 13.48 -28.27
N PHE A 193 -5.67 12.43 -29.06
CA PHE A 193 -4.69 11.37 -29.29
C PHE A 193 -3.47 11.93 -30.04
N MET A 194 -3.70 12.70 -31.11
CA MET A 194 -2.63 13.32 -31.88
C MET A 194 -1.85 14.36 -31.06
N ARG A 195 -2.55 15.17 -30.25
CA ARG A 195 -1.90 16.10 -29.31
C ARG A 195 -0.98 15.37 -28.35
N SER A 196 -1.40 14.22 -27.80
CA SER A 196 -0.54 13.43 -26.92
C SER A 196 0.72 12.95 -27.64
N ARG A 197 0.61 12.39 -28.85
CA ARG A 197 1.75 11.92 -29.64
C ARG A 197 2.70 13.07 -30.02
N TYR A 198 2.17 14.19 -30.53
CA TYR A 198 2.99 15.34 -30.89
C TYR A 198 3.73 15.91 -29.69
N THR A 199 3.10 15.97 -28.50
CA THR A 199 3.76 16.43 -27.27
C THR A 199 4.92 15.51 -26.89
N PHE A 200 4.77 14.19 -27.04
CA PHE A 200 5.84 13.22 -26.79
C PHE A 200 7.04 13.41 -27.74
N TYR A 201 6.79 13.46 -29.05
CA TYR A 201 7.85 13.63 -30.03
C TYR A 201 8.47 15.02 -30.00
N LEU A 202 7.73 16.04 -29.57
CA LEU A 202 8.28 17.38 -29.33
C LEU A 202 9.26 17.36 -28.15
N ALA A 203 8.91 16.67 -27.06
CA ALA A 203 9.81 16.48 -25.93
C ALA A 203 11.11 15.77 -26.35
N GLN A 204 11.01 14.70 -27.15
CA GLN A 204 12.17 14.01 -27.70
C GLN A 204 13.01 14.92 -28.61
N SER A 205 12.37 15.67 -29.50
CA SER A 205 13.07 16.59 -30.41
C SER A 205 13.82 17.68 -29.65
N TRP A 206 13.22 18.23 -28.58
CA TRP A 206 13.90 19.19 -27.70
C TRP A 206 15.08 18.57 -26.95
N ARG A 207 14.93 17.34 -26.45
CA ARG A 207 16.03 16.62 -25.80
C ARG A 207 17.19 16.41 -26.79
N ASP A 208 16.88 15.93 -27.99
CA ASP A 208 17.87 15.51 -28.98
C ASP A 208 18.60 16.70 -29.63
N CYS A 209 17.99 17.89 -29.65
CA CYS A 209 18.66 19.15 -30.04
C CYS A 209 19.28 19.92 -28.86
N ARG A 210 19.41 19.30 -27.68
CA ARG A 210 20.07 19.84 -26.46
C ARG A 210 19.39 21.07 -25.84
N GLU A 211 18.05 21.04 -25.76
CA GLU A 211 17.21 22.04 -25.09
C GLU A 211 16.50 21.42 -23.85
N PRO A 212 17.23 21.08 -22.77
CA PRO A 212 16.74 20.21 -21.70
C PRO A 212 15.56 20.80 -20.90
N GLN A 213 15.48 22.12 -20.72
CA GLN A 213 14.36 22.76 -20.02
C GLN A 213 13.05 22.65 -20.83
N LYS A 214 13.12 22.84 -22.16
CA LYS A 214 11.96 22.67 -23.04
C LYS A 214 11.51 21.22 -23.07
N ALA A 215 12.46 20.29 -23.17
CA ALA A 215 12.20 18.85 -23.12
C ALA A 215 11.52 18.45 -21.81
N LEU A 216 12.04 18.91 -20.66
CA LEU A 216 11.47 18.61 -19.34
C LEU A 216 10.02 19.08 -19.24
N SER A 217 9.73 20.33 -19.65
CA SER A 217 8.37 20.87 -19.65
C SER A 217 7.42 20.01 -20.49
N ARG A 218 7.83 19.61 -21.70
CA ARG A 218 7.00 18.81 -22.61
C ARG A 218 6.83 17.37 -22.14
N TYR A 219 7.84 16.75 -21.54
CA TYR A 219 7.71 15.41 -20.96
C TYR A 219 6.74 15.39 -19.78
N LEU A 220 6.82 16.39 -18.89
CA LEU A 220 5.87 16.52 -17.79
C LEU A 220 4.44 16.76 -18.31
N GLU A 221 4.27 17.60 -19.33
CA GLU A 221 2.99 17.79 -20.01
C GLU A 221 2.48 16.48 -20.61
N ARG A 222 3.32 15.75 -21.35
CA ARG A 222 2.96 14.47 -21.97
C ARG A 222 2.45 13.45 -20.97
N ALA A 223 3.08 13.37 -19.79
CA ALA A 223 2.68 12.44 -18.74
C ALA A 223 1.25 12.68 -18.22
N GLU A 224 0.73 13.91 -18.31
CA GLU A 224 -0.61 14.29 -17.85
C GLU A 224 -1.71 14.07 -18.91
N LEU A 225 -1.35 13.79 -20.17
CA LEU A 225 -2.31 13.68 -21.27
C LEU A 225 -2.99 12.30 -21.39
N GLY A 226 -2.59 11.31 -20.58
CA GLY A 226 -3.15 9.95 -20.63
C GLY A 226 -2.70 9.14 -21.85
N PHE A 227 -3.62 8.32 -22.41
CA PHE A 227 -3.40 7.40 -23.53
C PHE A 227 -2.39 6.30 -23.24
N TRP A 228 -1.45 6.04 -24.15
CA TRP A 228 -0.53 4.92 -24.05
C TRP A 228 0.40 5.09 -22.84
N THR A 229 0.31 4.14 -21.91
CA THR A 229 1.01 4.16 -20.62
C THR A 229 2.52 4.10 -20.76
N GLU A 230 3.04 3.42 -21.78
CA GLU A 230 4.47 3.31 -22.06
C GLU A 230 5.11 4.68 -22.39
N GLU A 231 4.46 5.52 -23.20
CA GLU A 231 4.92 6.88 -23.48
C GLU A 231 4.85 7.78 -22.25
N ALA A 232 3.79 7.64 -21.44
CA ALA A 232 3.63 8.42 -20.21
C ALA A 232 4.70 8.04 -19.17
N PHE A 233 4.96 6.74 -18.97
CA PHE A 233 6.06 6.24 -18.14
C PHE A 233 7.40 6.75 -18.63
N TYR A 234 7.72 6.56 -19.92
CA TYR A 234 8.99 7.00 -20.48
C TYR A 234 9.16 8.51 -20.34
N SER A 235 8.08 9.29 -20.47
CA SER A 235 8.12 10.74 -20.25
C SER A 235 8.45 11.10 -18.80
N LEU A 236 7.84 10.43 -17.81
CA LEU A 236 8.18 10.64 -16.40
C LEU A 236 9.62 10.24 -16.10
N TYR A 237 10.08 9.11 -16.65
CA TYR A 237 11.45 8.62 -16.50
C TYR A 237 12.47 9.61 -17.10
N GLN A 238 12.22 10.09 -18.33
CA GLN A 238 13.08 11.10 -18.97
C GLN A 238 13.03 12.45 -18.24
N ALA A 239 11.88 12.84 -17.67
CA ALA A 239 11.79 14.03 -16.84
C ALA A 239 12.67 13.92 -15.58
N ALA A 240 12.73 12.75 -14.94
CA ALA A 240 13.63 12.50 -13.81
C ALA A 240 15.12 12.58 -14.22
N ASN A 241 15.49 11.96 -15.36
CA ASN A 241 16.83 12.05 -15.92
C ASN A 241 17.24 13.51 -16.22
N LEU A 242 16.33 14.30 -16.81
CA LEU A 242 16.58 15.71 -17.13
C LEU A 242 16.68 16.58 -15.86
N LYS A 243 15.87 16.32 -14.83
CA LYS A 243 16.01 17.01 -13.54
C LYS A 243 17.37 16.75 -12.90
N GLN A 244 17.88 15.53 -13.01
CA GLN A 244 19.24 15.19 -12.58
C GLN A 244 20.30 15.97 -13.39
N GLU A 245 20.19 16.00 -14.72
CA GLU A 245 21.10 16.77 -15.60
C GLU A 245 21.10 18.27 -15.26
N LEU A 246 19.91 18.81 -14.98
CA LEU A 246 19.68 20.20 -14.59
C LEU A 246 20.00 20.50 -13.12
N LYS A 247 20.50 19.52 -12.36
CA LYS A 247 20.94 19.64 -10.96
C LYS A 247 19.84 20.15 -10.01
N PHE A 248 18.62 19.65 -10.15
CA PHE A 248 17.55 19.89 -9.19
C PHE A 248 17.91 19.34 -7.80
N PRO A 249 17.24 19.81 -6.72
CA PRO A 249 17.47 19.30 -5.37
C PRO A 249 17.37 17.77 -5.30
N PRO A 250 18.25 17.06 -4.56
CA PRO A 250 18.29 15.60 -4.59
C PRO A 250 16.95 14.92 -4.28
N GLN A 251 16.17 15.46 -3.33
CA GLN A 251 14.87 14.90 -3.00
C GLN A 251 13.89 14.97 -4.18
N GLU A 252 13.86 16.09 -4.92
CA GLU A 252 12.97 16.25 -6.08
C GLU A 252 13.30 15.30 -7.22
N VAL A 253 14.59 15.01 -7.42
CA VAL A 253 15.06 14.03 -8.41
C VAL A 253 14.59 12.62 -8.02
N ILE A 254 14.83 12.23 -6.77
CA ILE A 254 14.40 10.92 -6.23
C ILE A 254 12.88 10.77 -6.32
N ASP A 255 12.11 11.79 -5.93
CA ASP A 255 10.66 11.78 -5.98
C ASP A 255 10.14 11.69 -7.42
N SER A 256 10.85 12.26 -8.39
CA SER A 256 10.49 12.16 -9.80
C SER A 256 10.71 10.74 -10.35
N TYR A 257 11.79 10.06 -9.95
CA TYR A 257 11.97 8.65 -10.27
C TYR A 257 10.93 7.76 -9.56
N LYS A 258 10.65 8.00 -8.27
CA LYS A 258 9.61 7.28 -7.53
C LYS A 258 8.26 7.43 -8.22
N ARG A 259 7.90 8.63 -8.65
CA ARG A 259 6.69 8.90 -9.43
C ARG A 259 6.64 8.09 -10.72
N ALA A 260 7.75 7.98 -11.46
CA ALA A 260 7.81 7.16 -12.67
C ALA A 260 7.64 5.65 -12.34
N ALA A 261 8.31 5.16 -11.29
CA ALA A 261 8.21 3.77 -10.84
C ALA A 261 6.80 3.41 -10.36
N ASP A 262 6.16 4.29 -9.60
CA ASP A 262 4.80 4.08 -9.07
C ASP A 262 3.74 4.18 -10.19
N PHE A 263 4.02 4.95 -11.26
CA PHE A 263 3.13 5.08 -12.42
C PHE A 263 3.06 3.78 -13.25
N LEU A 264 4.19 3.08 -13.42
CA LEU A 264 4.22 1.79 -14.11
C LEU A 264 5.12 0.79 -13.36
N PRO A 265 4.60 0.11 -12.31
CA PRO A 265 5.40 -0.73 -11.42
C PRO A 265 6.10 -1.93 -12.08
N GLY A 266 5.70 -2.32 -13.31
CA GLY A 266 6.36 -3.37 -14.09
C GLY A 266 7.65 -2.94 -14.78
N ARG A 267 8.11 -1.69 -14.60
CA ARG A 267 9.31 -1.13 -15.23
C ARG A 267 10.38 -0.79 -14.19
N ALA A 268 11.55 -1.41 -14.32
CA ALA A 268 12.62 -1.32 -13.33
C ALA A 268 13.54 -0.09 -13.53
N GLU A 269 13.50 0.54 -14.70
CA GLU A 269 14.45 1.58 -15.11
C GLU A 269 14.42 2.81 -14.20
N ALA A 270 13.23 3.19 -13.72
CA ALA A 270 13.08 4.30 -12.79
C ALA A 270 13.65 3.98 -11.39
N LEU A 271 13.46 2.75 -10.90
CA LEU A 271 14.03 2.32 -9.61
C LEU A 271 15.56 2.22 -9.68
N HIS A 272 16.09 1.71 -10.79
CA HIS A 272 17.52 1.72 -11.06
C HIS A 272 18.08 3.15 -11.11
N GLY A 273 17.45 4.05 -11.86
CA GLY A 273 17.83 5.47 -11.92
C GLY A 273 17.85 6.14 -10.55
N ALA A 274 16.82 5.89 -9.74
CA ALA A 274 16.73 6.40 -8.37
C ALA A 274 17.84 5.86 -7.46
N SER A 275 18.07 4.54 -7.48
CA SER A 275 19.10 3.88 -6.66
C SER A 275 20.51 4.36 -7.01
N ARG A 276 20.81 4.45 -8.31
CA ARG A 276 22.06 5.02 -8.81
C ARG A 276 22.24 6.47 -8.37
N PHE A 277 21.20 7.29 -8.48
CA PHE A 277 21.28 8.68 -8.04
C PHE A 277 21.53 8.80 -6.53
N CYS A 278 20.83 8.01 -5.71
CA CYS A 278 21.07 7.91 -4.27
C CYS A 278 22.53 7.59 -3.95
N ARG A 279 23.14 6.63 -4.63
CA ARG A 279 24.57 6.31 -4.50
C ARG A 279 25.46 7.51 -4.81
N LEU A 280 25.19 8.23 -5.89
CA LEU A 280 25.97 9.41 -6.30
C LEU A 280 25.90 10.55 -5.28
N VAL A 281 24.79 10.68 -4.55
CA VAL A 281 24.61 11.69 -3.48
C VAL A 281 24.80 11.11 -2.07
N GLN A 282 25.38 9.91 -1.95
CA GLN A 282 25.68 9.22 -0.69
C GLN A 282 24.46 8.95 0.23
N ARG A 283 23.26 8.81 -0.34
CA ARG A 283 22.03 8.39 0.36
C ARG A 283 21.85 6.87 0.25
N PHE A 284 22.85 6.12 0.70
CA PHE A 284 22.98 4.68 0.43
C PHE A 284 21.78 3.86 0.91
N GLU A 285 21.29 4.07 2.13
CA GLU A 285 20.16 3.31 2.69
C GLU A 285 18.86 3.52 1.89
N GLU A 286 18.61 4.72 1.38
CA GLU A 286 17.45 4.95 0.51
C GLU A 286 17.66 4.31 -0.87
N GLY A 287 18.88 4.38 -1.41
CA GLY A 287 19.26 3.72 -2.65
C GLY A 287 19.11 2.20 -2.57
N TYR A 288 19.48 1.60 -1.44
CA TYR A 288 19.31 0.18 -1.14
C TYR A 288 17.84 -0.22 -1.17
N ARG A 289 16.97 0.47 -0.43
CA ARG A 289 15.52 0.19 -0.41
C ARG A 289 14.88 0.35 -1.79
N LEU A 290 15.30 1.35 -2.56
CA LEU A 290 14.82 1.54 -3.94
C LEU A 290 15.26 0.41 -4.87
N ALA A 291 16.49 -0.09 -4.73
CA ALA A 291 16.96 -1.23 -5.50
C ALA A 291 16.21 -2.53 -5.12
N GLN A 292 16.01 -2.77 -3.83
CA GLN A 292 15.23 -3.92 -3.35
C GLN A 292 13.82 -3.96 -3.92
N ARG A 293 13.15 -2.80 -4.04
CA ARG A 293 11.81 -2.71 -4.65
C ARG A 293 11.77 -3.20 -6.10
N GLY A 294 12.88 -3.12 -6.83
CA GLY A 294 12.91 -3.44 -8.26
C GLY A 294 13.58 -4.76 -8.62
N ILE A 295 14.27 -5.41 -7.67
CA ILE A 295 15.20 -6.53 -7.97
C ILE A 295 14.49 -7.75 -8.55
N ASP A 296 13.21 -7.92 -8.23
CA ASP A 296 12.37 -9.04 -8.67
C ASP A 296 11.46 -8.69 -9.85
N ILE A 297 11.55 -7.47 -10.40
CA ILE A 297 10.77 -7.09 -11.59
C ILE A 297 11.37 -7.79 -12.82
N PRO A 298 10.60 -8.65 -13.52
CA PRO A 298 11.11 -9.35 -14.69
C PRO A 298 11.25 -8.40 -15.89
N LEU A 299 12.15 -8.74 -16.81
CA LEU A 299 12.25 -8.06 -18.11
C LEU A 299 10.89 -8.14 -18.84
N PRO A 300 10.26 -7.00 -19.20
CA PRO A 300 8.97 -7.02 -19.87
C PRO A 300 9.10 -7.60 -21.29
N ALA A 301 8.10 -8.38 -21.71
CA ALA A 301 8.05 -8.99 -23.05
C ALA A 301 7.92 -7.95 -24.18
N SER A 302 7.39 -6.77 -23.86
CA SER A 302 7.24 -5.64 -24.77
C SER A 302 7.23 -4.34 -23.97
N GLY A 303 7.67 -3.24 -24.55
CA GLY A 303 7.63 -1.93 -23.94
C GLY A 303 8.34 -0.88 -24.79
N LEU A 304 8.06 0.40 -24.55
CA LEU A 304 8.73 1.48 -25.25
C LEU A 304 10.12 1.70 -24.64
N PHE A 305 11.16 1.55 -25.47
CA PHE A 305 12.56 1.81 -25.14
C PHE A 305 13.05 1.06 -23.88
N VAL A 306 12.74 -0.23 -23.77
CA VAL A 306 13.18 -1.06 -22.63
C VAL A 306 14.71 -1.18 -22.61
N GLU A 307 15.32 -0.90 -21.45
CA GLU A 307 16.76 -0.99 -21.25
C GLU A 307 17.16 -2.34 -20.63
N ASN A 308 17.29 -3.36 -21.48
CA ASN A 308 17.50 -4.76 -21.06
C ASN A 308 18.61 -4.94 -20.01
N TRP A 309 19.73 -4.21 -20.15
CA TRP A 309 20.89 -4.32 -19.28
C TRP A 309 20.58 -4.02 -17.79
N ILE A 310 19.58 -3.18 -17.51
CA ILE A 310 19.15 -2.85 -16.14
C ILE A 310 18.60 -4.09 -15.43
N TYR A 311 17.78 -4.87 -16.13
CA TYR A 311 17.18 -6.10 -15.65
C TYR A 311 18.19 -7.24 -15.53
N GLN A 312 19.13 -7.28 -16.48
CA GLN A 312 20.13 -8.34 -16.55
C GLN A 312 21.13 -8.20 -15.41
N TYR A 313 21.69 -7.00 -15.19
CA TYR A 313 22.72 -6.81 -14.16
C TYR A 313 22.70 -5.42 -13.50
N GLY A 314 22.25 -4.36 -14.18
CA GLY A 314 22.43 -2.98 -13.72
C GLY A 314 21.79 -2.69 -12.35
N LEU A 315 20.54 -3.09 -12.14
CA LEU A 315 19.86 -2.86 -10.87
C LEU A 315 20.50 -3.63 -9.70
N ARG A 316 20.99 -4.84 -9.97
CA ARG A 316 21.66 -5.68 -8.96
C ARG A 316 23.04 -5.15 -8.58
N ASP A 317 23.75 -4.52 -9.51
CA ASP A 317 25.01 -3.81 -9.20
C ASP A 317 24.75 -2.61 -8.28
N GLU A 318 23.70 -1.82 -8.55
CA GLU A 318 23.29 -0.72 -7.67
C GLU A 318 22.82 -1.22 -6.30
N LEU A 319 22.12 -2.36 -6.22
CA LEU A 319 21.79 -3.03 -4.96
C LEU A 319 23.06 -3.39 -4.18
N ALA A 320 24.03 -4.04 -4.83
CA ALA A 320 25.26 -4.52 -4.19
C ALA A 320 26.07 -3.37 -3.56
N ILE A 321 26.22 -2.26 -4.29
CA ILE A 321 26.99 -1.11 -3.82
C ILE A 321 26.26 -0.36 -2.70
N ASN A 322 24.97 -0.08 -2.86
CA ASN A 322 24.22 0.63 -1.81
C ASN A 322 24.13 -0.21 -0.53
N ALA A 323 23.89 -1.53 -0.64
CA ALA A 323 23.85 -2.45 0.49
C ALA A 323 25.16 -2.42 1.30
N TYR A 324 26.32 -2.39 0.64
CA TYR A 324 27.62 -2.31 1.33
C TYR A 324 27.74 -1.03 2.17
N TRP A 325 27.43 0.12 1.57
CA TRP A 325 27.59 1.42 2.24
C TRP A 325 26.49 1.73 3.27
N SER A 326 25.47 0.87 3.39
CA SER A 326 24.47 0.95 4.45
C SER A 326 24.46 -0.29 5.36
N ASP A 327 25.62 -0.92 5.54
CA ASP A 327 25.87 -1.99 6.53
C ASP A 327 25.15 -3.34 6.26
N HIS A 328 24.50 -3.51 5.09
CA HIS A 328 23.86 -4.76 4.63
C HIS A 328 24.85 -5.65 3.87
N TYR A 329 25.93 -6.04 4.54
CA TYR A 329 27.06 -6.74 3.90
C TYR A 329 26.71 -8.13 3.34
N LYS A 330 25.73 -8.82 3.91
CA LYS A 330 25.29 -10.14 3.40
C LYS A 330 24.59 -10.01 2.06
N GLU A 331 23.70 -9.06 1.94
CA GLU A 331 22.95 -8.74 0.73
C GLU A 331 23.88 -8.23 -0.35
N SER A 332 24.87 -7.39 0.03
CA SER A 332 25.94 -6.97 -0.86
C SER A 332 26.73 -8.17 -1.42
N LEU A 333 27.17 -9.07 -0.54
CA LEU A 333 27.89 -10.29 -0.91
C LEU A 333 27.06 -11.18 -1.86
N ALA A 334 25.80 -11.44 -1.51
CA ALA A 334 24.90 -12.26 -2.32
C ALA A 334 24.66 -11.63 -3.71
N ALA A 335 24.46 -10.31 -3.78
CA ALA A 335 24.29 -9.59 -5.04
C ALA A 335 25.55 -9.66 -5.91
N CYS A 336 26.75 -9.48 -5.32
CA CYS A 336 28.02 -9.63 -6.03
C CYS A 336 28.20 -11.05 -6.60
N GLN A 337 27.90 -12.08 -5.82
CA GLN A 337 28.00 -13.48 -6.29
C GLN A 337 27.05 -13.80 -7.43
N GLN A 338 25.82 -13.29 -7.37
CA GLN A 338 24.85 -13.40 -8.47
C GLN A 338 25.28 -12.64 -9.72
N LEU A 339 25.93 -11.48 -9.57
CA LEU A 339 26.51 -10.76 -10.70
C LEU A 339 27.66 -11.53 -11.34
N LEU A 340 28.56 -12.10 -10.54
CA LEU A 340 29.72 -12.87 -11.02
C LEU A 340 29.34 -14.19 -11.69
N SER A 341 28.15 -14.74 -11.42
CA SER A 341 27.62 -15.90 -12.13
C SER A 341 26.82 -15.55 -13.39
N ASN A 342 26.53 -14.26 -13.64
CA ASN A 342 25.75 -13.83 -14.79
C ASN A 342 26.60 -13.76 -16.08
N PRO A 343 26.28 -14.54 -17.13
CA PRO A 343 27.03 -14.54 -18.39
C PRO A 343 26.87 -13.25 -19.20
N GLN A 344 25.86 -12.42 -18.90
CA GLN A 344 25.58 -11.15 -19.59
C GLN A 344 26.31 -9.95 -18.98
N LEU A 345 27.06 -10.16 -17.88
CA LEU A 345 27.87 -9.13 -17.24
C LEU A 345 29.02 -8.69 -18.19
N PRO A 346 29.24 -7.38 -18.41
CA PRO A 346 30.36 -6.90 -19.20
C PRO A 346 31.71 -7.32 -18.62
N ALA A 347 32.63 -7.79 -19.48
CA ALA A 347 33.96 -8.27 -19.05
C ALA A 347 34.77 -7.22 -18.28
N GLY A 348 34.58 -5.92 -18.59
CA GLY A 348 35.26 -4.81 -17.91
C GLY A 348 34.80 -4.57 -16.46
N ASP A 349 33.60 -5.03 -16.08
CA ASP A 349 33.04 -4.80 -14.73
C ASP A 349 33.39 -5.90 -13.72
N ARG A 350 33.81 -7.08 -14.20
CA ARG A 350 34.05 -8.26 -13.34
C ARG A 350 35.07 -8.00 -12.23
N ALA A 351 36.22 -7.39 -12.55
CA ALA A 351 37.28 -7.12 -11.57
C ALA A 351 36.81 -6.18 -10.44
N ARG A 352 35.97 -5.18 -10.76
CA ARG A 352 35.37 -4.28 -9.76
C ARG A 352 34.40 -5.03 -8.85
N ILE A 353 33.60 -5.93 -9.40
CA ILE A 353 32.61 -6.70 -8.63
C ILE A 353 33.29 -7.75 -7.74
N GLU A 354 34.38 -8.37 -8.19
CA GLU A 354 35.22 -9.26 -7.36
C GLU A 354 35.82 -8.51 -6.16
N ALA A 355 36.29 -7.27 -6.37
CA ALA A 355 36.76 -6.42 -5.27
C ALA A 355 35.62 -6.07 -4.28
N ASN A 356 34.44 -5.71 -4.77
CA ASN A 356 33.26 -5.46 -3.93
C ASN A 356 32.85 -6.70 -3.11
N GLU A 357 32.88 -7.88 -3.72
CA GLU A 357 32.62 -9.15 -3.03
C GLU A 357 33.61 -9.35 -1.87
N GLN A 358 34.89 -9.07 -2.10
CA GLN A 358 35.94 -9.20 -1.11
C GLN A 358 35.76 -8.22 0.06
N PHE A 359 35.41 -6.96 -0.22
CA PHE A 359 35.12 -5.98 0.84
C PHE A 359 33.96 -6.41 1.74
N ALA A 360 32.88 -6.95 1.15
CA ALA A 360 31.76 -7.47 1.92
C ALA A 360 32.17 -8.67 2.80
N LYS A 361 33.00 -9.59 2.29
CA LYS A 361 33.54 -10.73 3.06
C LYS A 361 34.38 -10.27 4.24
N GLU A 362 35.25 -9.28 4.06
CA GLU A 362 36.09 -8.74 5.12
C GLU A 362 35.27 -8.13 6.26
N LYS A 363 34.21 -7.38 5.92
CA LYS A 363 33.28 -6.82 6.91
C LYS A 363 32.51 -7.90 7.67
N LEU A 364 32.03 -8.92 6.97
CA LEU A 364 31.35 -10.06 7.61
C LEU A 364 32.28 -10.86 8.52
N ALA A 365 33.53 -11.09 8.11
CA ALA A 365 34.53 -11.76 8.93
C ALA A 365 34.88 -10.94 10.18
N ALA A 366 35.02 -9.62 10.05
CA ALA A 366 35.26 -8.73 11.18
C ALA A 366 34.09 -8.75 12.20
N ARG A 367 32.84 -8.77 11.73
CA ARG A 367 31.66 -8.93 12.60
C ARG A 367 31.65 -10.30 13.29
N ALA A 368 31.92 -11.37 12.55
CA ALA A 368 31.95 -12.72 13.10
C ALA A 368 33.05 -12.91 14.18
N GLY A 369 34.15 -12.16 14.08
CA GLY A 369 35.27 -12.20 15.02
C GLY A 369 35.07 -11.44 16.34
N LYS A 370 33.91 -10.79 16.56
CA LYS A 370 33.65 -10.05 17.80
C LYS A 370 33.51 -10.98 19.00
N LYS A 371 34.14 -10.60 20.12
CA LYS A 371 34.06 -11.33 21.39
C LYS A 371 32.90 -10.85 22.23
N ILE A 372 32.13 -11.80 22.78
CA ILE A 372 30.94 -11.53 23.58
C ILE A 372 31.14 -12.04 25.00
N ALA A 373 30.94 -11.17 25.99
CA ALA A 373 30.80 -11.55 27.39
C ALA A 373 29.33 -11.59 27.80
N VAL A 374 28.93 -12.64 28.52
CA VAL A 374 27.65 -12.65 29.26
C VAL A 374 28.00 -12.51 30.73
N TYR A 375 27.39 -11.53 31.40
CA TYR A 375 27.69 -11.22 32.79
C TYR A 375 26.45 -11.07 33.67
N ALA A 376 26.59 -11.44 34.94
CA ALA A 376 25.52 -11.35 35.94
C ALA A 376 26.04 -10.99 37.34
N ILE A 377 25.10 -10.73 38.24
CA ILE A 377 25.32 -10.78 39.69
C ILE A 377 24.49 -11.93 40.26
N ALA A 378 24.97 -12.59 41.32
CA ALA A 378 24.27 -13.74 41.91
C ALA A 378 24.30 -13.73 43.44
N LEU A 379 23.19 -14.17 44.05
CA LEU A 379 23.06 -14.43 45.48
C LEU A 379 22.09 -15.61 45.70
N ASN A 380 22.62 -16.78 46.07
CA ASN A 380 21.84 -17.99 46.32
C ASN A 380 20.96 -18.43 45.13
N GLU A 381 21.56 -18.50 43.94
CA GLU A 381 20.91 -18.77 42.65
C GLU A 381 21.14 -20.20 42.14
N ALA A 382 21.47 -21.16 43.01
CA ALA A 382 21.86 -22.52 42.62
C ALA A 382 20.83 -23.22 41.72
N ALA A 383 19.54 -22.92 41.92
CA ALA A 383 18.44 -23.46 41.12
C ALA A 383 18.47 -23.04 39.64
N HIS A 384 19.08 -21.90 39.31
CA HIS A 384 19.07 -21.34 37.96
C HIS A 384 20.38 -21.56 37.19
N VAL A 385 21.48 -21.90 37.88
CA VAL A 385 22.85 -21.96 37.31
C VAL A 385 22.93 -22.83 36.06
N GLU A 386 22.43 -24.07 36.10
CA GLU A 386 22.54 -25.00 34.97
C GLU A 386 21.86 -24.45 33.71
N ARG A 387 20.65 -23.92 33.87
CA ARG A 387 19.85 -23.37 32.77
C ARG A 387 20.52 -22.11 32.20
N TRP A 388 20.99 -21.21 33.07
CA TRP A 388 21.66 -19.97 32.68
C TRP A 388 22.92 -20.27 31.87
N CYS A 389 23.81 -21.14 32.39
CA CYS A 389 25.06 -21.52 31.72
C CYS A 389 24.80 -22.16 30.36
N ARG A 390 23.82 -23.07 30.26
CA ARG A 390 23.46 -23.72 29.00
C ARG A 390 22.98 -22.71 27.95
N SER A 391 22.19 -21.72 28.35
CA SER A 391 21.68 -20.70 27.42
C SER A 391 22.78 -19.75 26.91
N ALA A 392 23.77 -19.47 27.75
CA ALA A 392 24.86 -18.54 27.46
C ALA A 392 26.11 -19.21 26.88
N VAL A 393 26.09 -20.52 26.62
CA VAL A 393 27.28 -21.33 26.24
C VAL A 393 28.02 -20.84 24.98
N GLU A 394 27.33 -20.13 24.08
CA GLU A 394 27.93 -19.55 22.88
C GLU A 394 28.74 -18.26 23.13
N ALA A 395 28.77 -17.75 24.37
CA ALA A 395 29.58 -16.60 24.74
C ALA A 395 31.07 -16.94 24.82
N ASP A 396 31.93 -15.97 24.54
CA ASP A 396 33.39 -16.13 24.63
C ASP A 396 33.85 -16.16 26.09
N VAL A 397 33.12 -15.48 26.99
CA VAL A 397 33.36 -15.51 28.43
C VAL A 397 32.05 -15.38 29.21
N LEU A 398 31.92 -16.17 30.28
CA LEU A 398 30.83 -16.09 31.25
C LEU A 398 31.39 -15.56 32.57
N ILE A 399 30.82 -14.48 33.09
CA ILE A 399 31.32 -13.80 34.29
C ILE A 399 30.18 -13.60 35.29
N VAL A 400 30.38 -14.03 36.53
CA VAL A 400 29.41 -13.80 37.60
C VAL A 400 30.11 -13.15 38.78
N ALA A 401 29.58 -11.99 39.20
CA ALA A 401 29.95 -11.37 40.46
C ALA A 401 29.01 -11.89 41.57
N ASP A 402 29.51 -12.83 42.37
CA ASP A 402 28.81 -13.37 43.52
C ASP A 402 28.83 -12.36 44.68
N THR A 403 27.65 -11.97 45.17
CA THR A 403 27.51 -10.94 46.21
C THR A 403 27.46 -11.52 47.63
N GLY A 404 27.74 -12.81 47.79
CA GLY A 404 27.79 -13.49 49.08
C GLY A 404 26.92 -14.74 49.18
N SER A 405 26.88 -15.59 48.14
CA SER A 405 26.09 -16.83 48.19
C SER A 405 26.57 -17.77 49.29
N THR A 406 25.61 -18.35 50.01
CA THR A 406 25.79 -19.34 51.08
C THR A 406 25.35 -20.75 50.66
N ASP A 407 24.65 -20.86 49.53
CA ASP A 407 24.27 -22.14 48.93
C ASP A 407 25.34 -22.65 47.93
N ASN A 408 24.97 -23.60 47.07
CA ASN A 408 25.88 -24.21 46.11
C ASN A 408 26.15 -23.39 44.84
N THR A 409 25.66 -22.14 44.75
CA THR A 409 25.73 -21.31 43.53
C THR A 409 27.14 -21.18 42.98
N VAL A 410 28.10 -20.78 43.83
CA VAL A 410 29.49 -20.54 43.42
C VAL A 410 30.15 -21.82 42.90
N ALA A 411 29.95 -22.95 43.58
CA ALA A 411 30.54 -24.22 43.19
C ALA A 411 29.97 -24.73 41.86
N MET A 412 28.65 -24.57 41.63
CA MET A 412 28.01 -24.95 40.37
C MET A 412 28.47 -24.08 39.20
N LEU A 413 28.60 -22.77 39.39
CA LEU A 413 29.10 -21.85 38.37
C LEU A 413 30.55 -22.16 38.00
N GLN A 414 31.42 -22.38 38.99
CA GLN A 414 32.81 -22.76 38.75
C GLN A 414 32.93 -24.11 38.03
N ALA A 415 32.10 -25.09 38.40
CA ALA A 415 32.06 -26.40 37.72
C ALA A 415 31.58 -26.29 36.27
N ALA A 416 30.73 -25.31 35.96
CA ALA A 416 30.28 -24.99 34.60
C ALA A 416 31.27 -24.12 33.79
N GLY A 417 32.45 -23.80 34.34
CA GLY A 417 33.49 -23.02 33.67
C GLY A 417 33.27 -21.50 33.69
N VAL A 418 32.34 -21.02 34.52
CA VAL A 418 32.07 -19.58 34.68
C VAL A 418 33.17 -18.93 35.54
N VAL A 419 33.62 -17.74 35.14
CA VAL A 419 34.55 -16.92 35.93
C VAL A 419 33.76 -16.25 37.06
N VAL A 420 33.92 -16.78 38.28
CA VAL A 420 33.21 -16.26 39.46
C VAL A 420 34.11 -15.37 40.30
N HIS A 421 33.69 -14.12 40.50
CA HIS A 421 34.32 -13.18 41.42
C HIS A 421 33.44 -12.97 42.64
N ARG A 422 33.97 -13.22 43.84
CA ARG A 422 33.26 -12.87 45.07
C ARG A 422 33.47 -11.40 45.38
N ILE A 423 32.38 -10.65 45.47
CA ILE A 423 32.39 -9.22 45.77
C ILE A 423 31.58 -8.93 47.03
N THR A 424 31.74 -7.73 47.58
CA THR A 424 30.94 -7.24 48.70
C THR A 424 30.55 -5.80 48.43
N VAL A 425 29.26 -5.49 48.50
CA VAL A 425 28.71 -4.16 48.28
C VAL A 425 28.12 -3.66 49.60
N LYS A 426 28.66 -2.56 50.14
CA LYS A 426 28.23 -1.97 51.42
C LYS A 426 28.20 -0.43 51.32
N PRO A 427 27.05 0.23 51.58
CA PRO A 427 25.71 -0.36 51.75
C PRO A 427 25.22 -1.08 50.47
N TRP A 428 24.29 -2.02 50.61
CA TRP A 428 23.78 -2.79 49.46
C TRP A 428 23.02 -1.90 48.47
N ARG A 429 23.31 -2.07 47.18
CA ARG A 429 22.59 -1.47 46.04
C ARG A 429 22.93 -2.21 44.73
N PHE A 430 21.96 -2.28 43.82
CA PHE A 430 22.04 -3.11 42.61
C PHE A 430 22.99 -2.54 41.55
N ASP A 431 22.91 -1.25 41.23
CA ASP A 431 23.81 -0.59 40.28
C ASP A 431 25.30 -0.73 40.63
N HIS A 432 25.71 -0.58 41.88
CA HIS A 432 27.11 -0.78 42.27
C HIS A 432 27.55 -2.23 42.08
N ALA A 433 26.69 -3.21 42.40
CA ALA A 433 26.97 -4.62 42.15
C ALA A 433 27.13 -4.90 40.65
N ARG A 434 26.25 -4.34 39.81
CA ARG A 434 26.32 -4.46 38.34
C ARG A 434 27.53 -3.77 37.75
N ASN A 435 27.87 -2.57 38.23
CA ASN A 435 29.07 -1.84 37.81
C ASN A 435 30.35 -2.56 38.22
N ALA A 436 30.39 -3.19 39.41
CA ALA A 436 31.49 -4.05 39.80
C ALA A 436 31.58 -5.28 38.87
N SER A 437 30.46 -5.91 38.53
CA SER A 437 30.42 -7.02 37.56
C SER A 437 30.90 -6.59 36.16
N LEU A 438 30.45 -5.43 35.66
CA LEU A 438 30.89 -4.84 34.40
C LEU A 438 32.39 -4.50 34.39
N ALA A 439 32.93 -3.99 35.51
CA ALA A 439 34.35 -3.69 35.64
C ALA A 439 35.26 -4.93 35.59
N LEU A 440 34.72 -6.11 35.92
CA LEU A 440 35.44 -7.39 35.86
C LEU A 440 35.51 -7.98 34.44
N ILE A 441 34.75 -7.44 33.49
CA ILE A 441 34.78 -7.90 32.09
C ILE A 441 36.13 -7.50 31.45
N PRO A 442 36.86 -8.45 30.82
CA PRO A 442 38.13 -8.18 30.14
C PRO A 442 38.04 -7.04 29.11
N GLU A 443 39.16 -6.34 28.90
CA GLU A 443 39.24 -5.19 27.98
C GLU A 443 39.11 -5.60 26.50
N ASP A 444 39.38 -6.86 26.15
CA ASP A 444 39.34 -7.37 24.77
C ASP A 444 37.93 -7.85 24.33
N ILE A 445 36.92 -7.65 25.16
CA ILE A 445 35.52 -7.95 24.84
C ILE A 445 34.90 -6.81 24.02
N ASP A 446 34.24 -7.14 22.92
CA ASP A 446 33.51 -6.18 22.08
C ASP A 446 32.10 -5.90 22.62
N ILE A 447 31.37 -6.97 22.94
CA ILE A 447 29.93 -6.94 23.25
C ILE A 447 29.69 -7.55 24.62
N CYS A 448 28.90 -6.88 25.44
CA CYS A 448 28.49 -7.32 26.76
C CYS A 448 26.98 -7.57 26.79
N ILE A 449 26.57 -8.69 27.37
CA ILE A 449 25.18 -9.05 27.60
C ILE A 449 24.97 -9.17 29.10
N ALA A 450 24.22 -8.24 29.69
CA ALA A 450 23.80 -8.39 31.09
C ALA A 450 22.59 -9.32 31.14
N LEU A 451 22.80 -10.52 31.70
CA LEU A 451 21.78 -11.58 31.75
C LEU A 451 21.53 -11.97 33.20
N ASP A 452 20.32 -11.75 33.70
CA ASP A 452 19.99 -12.08 35.08
C ASP A 452 19.94 -13.60 35.27
N MET A 453 20.18 -14.09 36.49
CA MET A 453 20.25 -15.54 36.75
C MET A 453 18.95 -16.27 36.42
N ASP A 454 17.80 -15.58 36.47
CA ASP A 454 16.48 -16.10 36.09
C ASP A 454 16.12 -15.88 34.60
N GLU A 455 17.03 -15.31 33.79
CA GLU A 455 16.88 -15.07 32.36
C GLU A 455 17.63 -16.12 31.52
N VAL A 456 17.15 -16.37 30.30
CA VAL A 456 17.78 -17.28 29.33
C VAL A 456 17.85 -16.65 27.94
N LEU A 457 18.97 -16.87 27.26
CA LEU A 457 19.13 -16.58 25.84
C LEU A 457 18.50 -17.70 25.00
N VAL A 458 17.69 -17.35 24.01
CA VAL A 458 17.07 -18.34 23.09
C VAL A 458 18.08 -18.81 22.05
N GLU A 459 17.97 -20.07 21.61
CA GLU A 459 18.89 -20.69 20.65
C GLU A 459 19.15 -19.84 19.39
N GLY A 460 20.41 -19.80 18.94
CA GLY A 460 20.87 -18.98 17.81
C GLY A 460 21.07 -17.50 18.14
N TRP A 461 21.06 -17.11 19.43
CA TRP A 461 21.20 -15.73 19.85
C TRP A 461 22.52 -15.09 19.40
N ARG A 462 23.65 -15.82 19.42
CA ARG A 462 24.96 -15.25 19.10
C ARG A 462 24.97 -14.71 17.67
N GLN A 463 24.53 -15.52 16.74
CA GLN A 463 24.43 -15.16 15.34
C GLN A 463 23.53 -13.92 15.15
N LYS A 464 22.36 -13.89 15.79
CA LYS A 464 21.42 -12.76 15.72
C LYS A 464 22.01 -11.46 16.28
N VAL A 465 22.77 -11.53 17.38
CA VAL A 465 23.50 -10.38 17.94
C VAL A 465 24.51 -9.87 16.92
N LEU A 466 25.38 -10.74 16.39
CA LEU A 466 26.44 -10.35 15.45
C LEU A 466 25.91 -9.80 14.13
N GLU A 467 24.79 -10.33 13.63
CA GLU A 467 24.11 -9.84 12.43
C GLU A 467 23.51 -8.45 12.63
N SER A 468 22.99 -8.19 13.82
CA SER A 468 22.40 -6.90 14.19
C SER A 468 23.44 -5.88 14.69
N TRP A 469 24.69 -6.31 14.86
CA TRP A 469 25.78 -5.47 15.35
C TRP A 469 26.55 -4.82 14.19
N ASN A 470 26.14 -3.60 13.84
CA ASN A 470 26.74 -2.82 12.76
C ASN A 470 28.00 -2.08 13.22
N ASP A 471 28.71 -1.48 12.26
CA ASP A 471 29.93 -0.73 12.55
C ASP A 471 29.60 0.47 13.45
N GLY A 472 30.27 0.54 14.61
CA GLY A 472 30.04 1.58 15.61
C GLY A 472 28.79 1.41 16.47
N THR A 473 28.03 0.32 16.36
CA THR A 473 26.92 0.02 17.29
C THR A 473 27.45 -0.02 18.73
N THR A 474 26.76 0.68 19.62
CA THR A 474 27.04 0.71 21.07
C THR A 474 25.94 0.03 21.88
N ARG A 475 24.69 0.00 21.39
CA ARG A 475 23.56 -0.68 22.04
C ARG A 475 22.78 -1.55 21.07
N LEU A 476 22.30 -2.70 21.53
CA LEU A 476 21.35 -3.52 20.80
C LEU A 476 20.04 -3.68 21.59
N VAL A 477 18.93 -3.32 20.96
CA VAL A 477 17.56 -3.48 21.49
C VAL A 477 16.89 -4.70 20.88
N TYR A 478 16.28 -5.54 21.72
CA TYR A 478 15.78 -6.87 21.37
C TYR A 478 14.45 -7.20 22.07
N ASN A 479 13.82 -8.31 21.69
CA ASN A 479 12.59 -8.78 22.32
C ASN A 479 12.90 -9.49 23.65
N PHE A 480 12.18 -9.14 24.70
CA PHE A 480 12.28 -9.73 26.02
C PHE A 480 10.93 -10.30 26.44
N ALA A 481 10.89 -11.57 26.81
CA ALA A 481 9.68 -12.23 27.26
C ALA A 481 9.64 -12.42 28.78
N ARG A 482 8.46 -12.20 29.38
CA ARG A 482 8.20 -12.40 30.80
C ARG A 482 6.92 -13.20 31.03
N GLY A 483 6.98 -14.28 31.84
CA GLY A 483 5.81 -15.08 32.26
C GLY A 483 6.04 -16.60 32.27
N THR A 484 5.05 -17.37 32.74
CA THR A 484 5.10 -18.85 32.77
C THR A 484 4.10 -19.47 31.79
N THR A 485 4.51 -20.55 31.10
CA THR A 485 3.66 -21.34 30.19
C THR A 485 2.45 -22.00 30.88
N LYS A 486 2.46 -22.19 32.20
CA LYS A 486 1.36 -22.86 32.94
C LYS A 486 0.02 -22.10 32.96
N ARG A 487 -0.01 -20.80 32.62
CA ARG A 487 -1.24 -19.98 32.55
C ARG A 487 -1.46 -19.30 31.19
N GLY A 488 -0.71 -19.68 30.15
CA GLY A 488 -0.99 -19.26 28.77
C GLY A 488 -0.71 -17.78 28.41
N HIS A 489 -0.04 -17.01 29.26
CA HIS A 489 0.30 -15.61 28.96
C HIS A 489 1.81 -15.35 29.07
N GLN A 490 2.43 -15.02 27.94
CA GLN A 490 3.82 -14.57 27.82
C GLN A 490 3.79 -13.13 27.29
N TRP A 491 4.30 -12.18 28.07
CA TRP A 491 4.39 -10.78 27.65
C TRP A 491 5.73 -10.56 26.96
N VAL A 492 5.72 -9.98 25.75
CA VAL A 492 6.94 -9.63 25.03
C VAL A 492 7.05 -8.11 24.94
N PHE A 493 8.17 -7.56 25.39
CA PHE A 493 8.49 -6.13 25.31
C PHE A 493 9.92 -5.90 24.81
N ARG A 494 10.30 -4.65 24.54
CA ARG A 494 11.64 -4.30 24.05
C ARG A 494 12.59 -4.05 25.23
N ALA A 495 13.79 -4.62 25.19
CA ALA A 495 14.83 -4.41 26.20
C ALA A 495 16.19 -4.09 25.54
N GLY A 496 17.07 -3.39 26.27
CA GLY A 496 18.36 -2.91 25.76
C GLY A 496 19.52 -3.14 26.72
N LYS A 497 19.70 -4.38 27.22
CA LYS A 497 20.80 -4.78 28.10
C LYS A 497 22.04 -5.35 27.36
N ILE A 498 22.05 -5.29 26.02
CA ILE A 498 23.20 -5.69 25.20
C ILE A 498 23.90 -4.42 24.73
N HIS A 499 25.20 -4.32 25.01
CA HIS A 499 25.94 -3.08 24.86
C HIS A 499 27.42 -3.29 24.57
N SER A 500 28.10 -2.26 24.07
CA SER A 500 29.55 -2.26 23.92
C SER A 500 30.23 -2.29 25.29
N ARG A 501 31.44 -2.85 25.36
CA ARG A 501 32.20 -2.90 26.62
C ARG A 501 32.52 -1.52 27.21
N ALA A 502 32.72 -0.52 26.36
CA ALA A 502 33.04 0.85 26.76
C ALA A 502 31.79 1.74 26.85
N ASP A 503 31.94 2.85 27.58
CA ASP A 503 30.99 3.97 27.65
C ASP A 503 29.59 3.65 28.19
N TYR A 504 29.45 2.59 29.00
CA TYR A 504 28.22 2.28 29.73
C TYR A 504 28.45 2.18 31.23
N ARG A 505 27.45 2.62 32.01
CA ARG A 505 27.37 2.39 33.46
C ARG A 505 25.94 2.08 33.88
N TRP A 506 25.79 1.27 34.91
CA TRP A 506 24.52 1.09 35.59
C TRP A 506 24.28 2.24 36.56
N LYS A 507 23.04 2.72 36.63
CA LYS A 507 22.59 3.71 37.61
C LYS A 507 21.30 3.24 38.29
N ARG A 508 20.99 3.87 39.43
CA ARG A 508 19.86 3.59 40.36
C ARG A 508 20.12 2.43 41.31
N ALA A 509 19.90 2.69 42.60
CA ALA A 509 20.13 1.69 43.65
C ALA A 509 19.24 0.42 43.53
N VAL A 510 18.14 0.50 42.80
CA VAL A 510 17.21 -0.58 42.40
C VAL A 510 16.55 -0.20 41.08
N HIS A 511 16.00 -1.16 40.33
CA HIS A 511 15.48 -0.95 38.97
C HIS A 511 16.53 -0.29 38.09
N GLU A 512 17.72 -0.89 38.11
CA GLU A 512 18.90 -0.36 37.46
C GLU A 512 18.69 -0.06 35.97
N ASP A 513 19.17 1.10 35.53
CA ASP A 513 19.16 1.51 34.12
C ASP A 513 20.60 1.55 33.59
N LEU A 514 20.76 1.13 32.33
CA LEU A 514 22.04 1.09 31.65
C LEU A 514 22.20 2.39 30.85
N GLU A 515 23.03 3.29 31.38
CA GLU A 515 23.25 4.63 30.85
C GLU A 515 24.52 4.69 29.98
N PHE A 516 24.38 5.28 28.79
CA PHE A 516 25.52 5.60 27.93
C PHE A 516 26.17 6.92 28.40
N ILE A 517 27.49 6.91 28.61
CA ILE A 517 28.28 8.05 29.10
C ILE A 517 29.27 8.60 28.05
N GLY A 518 29.25 8.06 26.83
CA GLY A 518 30.08 8.50 25.72
C GLY A 518 29.49 9.69 24.95
N ALA A 519 30.15 10.07 23.84
CA ALA A 519 29.77 11.25 23.05
C ALA A 519 28.55 11.03 22.13
N ASN A 520 28.45 9.86 21.47
CA ASN A 520 27.35 9.53 20.56
C ASN A 520 26.96 8.06 20.72
N GLU A 521 25.72 7.80 21.16
CA GLU A 521 25.19 6.44 21.22
C GLU A 521 24.68 6.01 19.83
N LYS A 522 25.07 4.82 19.36
CA LYS A 522 24.52 4.21 18.13
C LYS A 522 23.72 2.97 18.50
N VAL A 523 22.40 3.12 18.50
CA VAL A 523 21.46 2.06 18.84
C VAL A 523 21.10 1.27 17.58
N ALA A 524 21.27 -0.05 17.65
CA ALA A 524 20.72 -1.00 16.69
C ALA A 524 19.50 -1.71 17.30
N GLU A 525 18.58 -2.16 16.44
CA GLU A 525 17.36 -2.85 16.86
C GLU A 525 17.19 -4.15 16.08
N THR A 526 16.74 -5.21 16.76
CA THR A 526 16.38 -6.48 16.13
C THR A 526 15.14 -7.08 16.77
N TYR A 527 14.28 -7.71 15.97
CA TYR A 527 13.10 -8.44 16.45
C TYR A 527 13.33 -9.96 16.47
N ASP A 528 14.44 -10.43 15.90
CA ASP A 528 14.73 -11.85 15.76
C ASP A 528 15.39 -12.44 17.01
N LEU A 529 15.94 -11.60 17.87
CA LEU A 529 16.54 -11.97 19.15
C LEU A 529 15.51 -11.93 20.28
N LEU A 530 15.44 -13.02 21.06
CA LEU A 530 14.58 -13.18 22.23
C LEU A 530 15.39 -13.57 23.47
N ILE A 531 15.18 -12.85 24.58
CA ILE A 531 15.61 -13.25 25.93
C ILE A 531 14.35 -13.51 26.75
N ALA A 532 14.30 -14.60 27.50
CA ALA A 532 13.12 -14.97 28.28
C ALA A 532 13.42 -15.06 29.78
N GLN A 533 12.59 -14.46 30.60
CA GLN A 533 12.60 -14.63 32.06
C GLN A 533 11.72 -15.82 32.46
N GLN A 534 12.27 -16.72 33.26
CA GLN A 534 11.53 -17.83 33.88
C GLN A 534 11.51 -17.65 35.38
N GLN A 535 10.39 -17.13 35.91
CA GLN A 535 10.22 -16.79 37.31
C GLN A 535 9.50 -17.92 38.06
N ASP A 536 10.14 -18.50 39.07
CA ASP A 536 9.60 -19.64 39.83
C ASP A 536 8.88 -19.24 41.14
N GLU A 537 9.09 -18.02 41.70
CA GLU A 537 8.33 -17.49 42.84
C GLU A 537 8.14 -15.96 42.82
N PRO A 538 7.07 -15.43 43.45
CA PRO A 538 6.88 -13.98 43.60
C PRO A 538 7.93 -13.36 44.54
N LYS A 539 8.71 -12.39 44.03
CA LYS A 539 9.69 -11.64 44.83
C LYS A 539 8.98 -10.82 45.92
N ASN A 540 9.53 -10.84 47.14
CA ASN A 540 9.07 -10.01 48.25
C ASN A 540 9.37 -8.53 47.95
N ARG A 541 8.34 -7.72 47.66
CA ARG A 541 8.50 -6.35 47.16
C ARG A 541 8.92 -5.34 48.24
N THR A 542 8.60 -5.62 49.50
CA THR A 542 8.78 -4.70 50.63
C THR A 542 10.23 -4.33 50.90
N GLN A 543 11.19 -5.17 50.47
CA GLN A 543 12.63 -4.93 50.68
C GLN A 543 13.22 -3.82 49.79
N TYR A 544 12.54 -3.41 48.73
CA TYR A 544 13.06 -2.44 47.76
C TYR A 544 12.77 -0.98 48.13
N LEU A 545 11.79 -0.72 49.00
CA LEU A 545 11.36 0.64 49.35
C LEU A 545 12.52 1.56 49.78
N PRO A 546 13.43 1.16 50.71
CA PRO A 546 14.55 2.01 51.10
C PRO A 546 15.51 2.31 49.94
N LEU A 547 15.65 1.38 48.97
CA LEU A 547 16.51 1.58 47.80
C LEU A 547 15.86 2.53 46.78
N MET A 548 14.53 2.49 46.65
CA MET A 548 13.78 3.42 45.80
C MET A 548 13.80 4.84 46.39
N GLU A 549 13.67 4.96 47.71
CA GLU A 549 13.83 6.23 48.43
C GLU A 549 15.24 6.79 48.22
N LEU A 550 16.29 5.97 48.41
CA LEU A 550 17.67 6.35 48.14
C LEU A 550 17.89 6.80 46.69
N ALA A 551 17.33 6.08 45.70
CA ALA A 551 17.46 6.44 44.30
C ALA A 551 16.86 7.83 44.00
N LEU A 552 15.77 8.21 44.66
CA LEU A 552 15.17 9.54 44.53
C LEU A 552 15.85 10.62 45.37
N GLU A 553 16.52 10.26 46.47
CA GLU A 553 17.41 11.18 47.18
C GLU A 553 18.61 11.58 46.31
N GLU A 554 19.15 10.63 45.56
CA GLU A 554 20.28 10.83 44.64
C GLU A 554 19.88 11.56 43.35
N ASP A 555 18.74 11.20 42.78
CA ASP A 555 18.16 11.88 41.61
C ASP A 555 16.67 12.24 41.84
N PRO A 556 16.39 13.40 42.45
CA PRO A 556 15.01 13.85 42.66
C PRO A 556 14.22 14.10 41.37
N ALA A 557 14.90 14.21 40.22
CA ALA A 557 14.31 14.47 38.91
C ALA A 557 13.93 13.19 38.15
N ASP A 558 14.24 12.00 38.68
CA ASP A 558 13.85 10.73 38.07
C ASP A 558 12.33 10.48 38.21
N ALA A 559 11.58 10.88 37.19
CA ALA A 559 10.12 10.75 37.16
C ALA A 559 9.67 9.28 37.20
N GLN A 560 10.39 8.40 36.51
CA GLN A 560 10.05 6.98 36.42
C GLN A 560 10.23 6.28 37.77
N MET A 561 11.36 6.52 38.46
CA MET A 561 11.56 6.00 39.81
C MET A 561 10.49 6.52 40.78
N ARG A 562 10.08 7.78 40.64
CA ARG A 562 9.02 8.37 41.46
C ARG A 562 7.67 7.70 41.25
N PHE A 563 7.32 7.41 40.00
CA PHE A 563 6.11 6.65 39.66
C PHE A 563 6.14 5.24 40.27
N TRP A 564 7.26 4.53 40.15
CA TRP A 564 7.41 3.20 40.74
C TRP A 564 7.32 3.23 42.27
N LEU A 565 7.97 4.20 42.93
CA LEU A 565 7.88 4.35 44.39
C LEU A 565 6.44 4.60 44.83
N ALA A 566 5.70 5.47 44.12
CA ALA A 566 4.30 5.76 44.43
C ALA A 566 3.42 4.49 44.36
N ARG A 567 3.66 3.62 43.36
CA ARG A 567 2.98 2.33 43.25
C ARG A 567 3.31 1.38 44.42
N GLU A 568 4.57 1.27 44.78
CA GLU A 568 4.98 0.40 45.89
C GLU A 568 4.46 0.91 47.24
N LEU A 569 4.47 2.22 47.48
CA LEU A 569 3.84 2.85 48.66
C LEU A 569 2.35 2.53 48.75
N MET A 570 1.64 2.54 47.62
CA MET A 570 0.24 2.13 47.55
C MET A 570 0.06 0.65 47.91
N TYR A 571 0.90 -0.25 47.38
CA TYR A 571 0.81 -1.69 47.68
C TYR A 571 1.07 -2.03 49.15
N VAL A 572 1.95 -1.29 49.84
CA VAL A 572 2.21 -1.49 51.28
C VAL A 572 1.22 -0.75 52.19
N GLY A 573 0.21 -0.07 51.63
CA GLY A 573 -0.84 0.62 52.38
C GLY A 573 -0.46 2.01 52.92
N ARG A 574 0.65 2.62 52.45
CA ARG A 574 1.06 4.00 52.79
C ARG A 574 0.34 5.02 51.90
N THR A 575 -1.01 5.02 51.95
CA THR A 575 -1.90 5.76 51.03
C THR A 575 -1.61 7.26 50.92
N PRO A 576 -1.45 8.04 52.02
CA PRO A 576 -1.17 9.48 51.89
C PRO A 576 0.16 9.80 51.19
N GLU A 577 1.17 8.94 51.41
CA GLU A 577 2.50 9.11 50.83
C GLU A 577 2.51 8.71 49.35
N ALA A 578 1.77 7.66 49.00
CA ALA A 578 1.56 7.26 47.61
C ALA A 578 0.88 8.37 46.79
N ALA A 579 -0.21 8.96 47.31
CA ALA A 579 -0.91 10.04 46.65
C ALA A 579 0.01 11.26 46.45
N ALA A 580 0.73 11.69 47.50
CA ALA A 580 1.69 12.78 47.41
C ALA A 580 2.79 12.52 46.37
N ALA A 581 3.28 11.27 46.28
CA ALA A 581 4.27 10.88 45.28
C ALA A 581 3.73 10.91 43.84
N PHE A 582 2.49 10.46 43.60
CA PHE A 582 1.84 10.56 42.29
C PHE A 582 1.57 12.01 41.88
N HIS A 583 1.10 12.86 42.79
CA HIS A 583 0.95 14.30 42.53
C HIS A 583 2.27 14.95 42.13
N ARG A 584 3.34 14.63 42.86
CA ARG A 584 4.67 15.12 42.53
C ARG A 584 5.12 14.62 41.16
N TYR A 585 4.93 13.35 40.84
CA TYR A 585 5.21 12.79 39.51
C TYR A 585 4.45 13.51 38.39
N LEU A 586 3.14 13.75 38.56
CA LEU A 586 2.32 14.45 37.55
C LEU A 586 2.74 15.91 37.34
N SER A 587 3.34 16.55 38.36
CA SER A 587 3.89 17.92 38.27
C SER A 587 5.24 18.00 37.53
N MET A 588 5.91 16.87 37.28
CA MET A 588 7.20 16.84 36.62
C MET A 588 7.06 16.97 35.09
N PRO A 589 8.06 17.54 34.39
CA PRO A 589 8.09 17.64 32.93
C PRO A 589 8.43 16.27 32.31
N TRP A 590 7.50 15.32 32.46
CA TRP A 590 7.60 13.97 31.94
C TRP A 590 6.51 13.75 30.89
N HIS A 591 6.84 13.12 29.77
CA HIS A 591 6.01 13.13 28.56
C HIS A 591 5.36 11.79 28.20
N TRP A 592 5.65 10.71 28.94
CA TRP A 592 5.05 9.41 28.63
C TRP A 592 3.59 9.34 29.07
N GLN A 593 2.68 9.53 28.12
CA GLN A 593 1.25 9.71 28.37
C GLN A 593 0.61 8.49 29.06
N GLU A 594 1.04 7.27 28.73
CA GLU A 594 0.47 6.03 29.26
C GLU A 594 0.77 5.84 30.76
N GLU A 595 1.98 6.17 31.21
CA GLU A 595 2.36 6.11 32.63
C GLU A 595 1.73 7.26 33.42
N ARG A 596 1.61 8.45 32.80
CA ARG A 596 0.85 9.57 33.38
C ARG A 596 -0.62 9.22 33.57
N SER A 597 -1.25 8.60 32.57
CA SER A 597 -2.64 8.17 32.68
C SER A 597 -2.80 7.05 33.71
N GLU A 598 -1.82 6.16 33.85
CA GLU A 598 -1.82 5.16 34.93
C GLU A 598 -1.71 5.81 36.32
N ALA A 599 -0.86 6.81 36.49
CA ALA A 599 -0.77 7.55 37.75
C ALA A 599 -2.11 8.19 38.12
N MET A 600 -2.83 8.75 37.13
CA MET A 600 -4.18 9.29 37.33
C MET A 600 -5.20 8.19 37.66
N ARG A 601 -5.15 7.04 36.97
CA ARG A 601 -5.98 5.87 37.26
C ARG A 601 -5.77 5.36 38.70
N LEU A 602 -4.53 5.36 39.18
CA LEU A 602 -4.20 4.98 40.55
C LEU A 602 -4.61 6.05 41.57
N LEU A 603 -4.42 7.34 41.27
CA LEU A 603 -4.93 8.44 42.09
C LEU A 603 -6.45 8.39 42.23
N ALA A 604 -7.19 7.98 41.20
CA ALA A 604 -8.63 7.79 41.28
C ALA A 604 -9.06 6.77 42.34
N ARG A 605 -8.19 5.80 42.68
CA ARG A 605 -8.40 4.81 43.75
C ARG A 605 -7.98 5.32 45.13
N LEU A 606 -7.06 6.29 45.19
CA LEU A 606 -6.56 6.86 46.44
C LEU A 606 -7.39 8.07 46.89
N GLU A 607 -7.98 8.80 45.94
CA GLU A 607 -8.77 10.03 46.12
C GLU A 607 -10.18 9.81 45.56
N GLU A 608 -11.00 9.01 46.26
CA GLU A 608 -12.34 8.61 45.79
C GLU A 608 -13.25 9.82 45.46
N ASP A 609 -13.10 10.93 46.18
CA ASP A 609 -13.84 12.17 45.96
C ASP A 609 -13.51 12.85 44.61
N LYS A 610 -12.35 12.54 44.02
CA LYS A 610 -11.87 13.07 42.74
C LYS A 610 -11.72 12.00 41.66
N ALA A 611 -12.19 10.79 41.92
CA ALA A 611 -11.98 9.64 41.05
C ALA A 611 -12.36 9.90 39.59
N GLU A 612 -13.54 10.50 39.36
CA GLU A 612 -14.01 10.83 38.01
C GLU A 612 -13.10 11.84 37.29
N ALA A 613 -12.72 12.92 37.99
CA ALA A 613 -11.85 13.95 37.41
C ALA A 613 -10.47 13.39 37.03
N TRP A 614 -9.94 12.48 37.86
CA TRP A 614 -8.68 11.79 37.56
C TRP A 614 -8.81 10.88 36.34
N LEU A 615 -9.86 10.06 36.28
CA LEU A 615 -10.09 9.16 35.14
C LEU A 615 -10.31 9.94 33.84
N GLN A 616 -11.11 11.01 33.86
CA GLN A 616 -11.32 11.90 32.70
C GLN A 616 -10.02 12.58 32.27
N SER A 617 -9.20 13.05 33.21
CA SER A 617 -7.89 13.65 32.90
C SER A 617 -6.95 12.64 32.26
N GLY A 618 -6.95 11.39 32.73
CA GLY A 618 -6.17 10.31 32.15
C GLY A 618 -6.65 9.94 30.74
N ILE A 619 -7.97 9.88 30.51
CA ILE A 619 -8.59 9.64 29.21
C ILE A 619 -8.24 10.76 28.22
N ALA A 620 -8.23 12.02 28.66
CA ALA A 620 -7.90 13.15 27.81
C ALA A 620 -6.48 13.06 27.21
N ILE A 621 -5.53 12.46 27.93
CA ILE A 621 -4.14 12.31 27.48
C ILE A 621 -3.83 10.93 26.90
N ALA A 622 -4.61 9.90 27.21
CA ALA A 622 -4.38 8.52 26.77
C ALA A 622 -5.70 7.83 26.37
N ARG A 623 -6.47 8.48 25.49
CA ARG A 623 -7.81 8.02 25.06
C ARG A 623 -7.82 6.60 24.48
N HIS A 624 -6.69 6.17 23.92
CA HIS A 624 -6.48 4.85 23.33
C HIS A 624 -6.27 3.74 24.37
N ARG A 625 -6.19 4.04 25.69
CA ARG A 625 -6.07 3.04 26.74
C ARG A 625 -7.45 2.63 27.26
N ARG A 626 -7.83 1.37 27.01
CA ARG A 626 -9.14 0.81 27.39
C ARG A 626 -9.35 0.73 28.90
N GLU A 627 -8.26 0.63 29.66
CA GLU A 627 -8.27 0.47 31.12
C GLU A 627 -8.91 1.63 31.87
N LEU A 628 -8.65 2.88 31.43
CA LEU A 628 -9.25 4.05 32.05
C LEU A 628 -10.74 4.15 31.76
N TRP A 629 -11.16 3.72 30.58
CA TRP A 629 -12.57 3.65 30.22
C TRP A 629 -13.31 2.61 31.05
N LEU A 630 -12.74 1.43 31.26
CA LEU A 630 -13.32 0.43 32.15
C LEU A 630 -13.45 0.96 33.59
N ASP A 631 -12.39 1.55 34.16
CA ASP A 631 -12.45 2.10 35.52
C ASP A 631 -13.50 3.24 35.63
N LEU A 632 -13.68 4.05 34.58
CA LEU A 632 -14.73 5.07 34.52
C LEU A 632 -16.13 4.47 34.40
N SER A 633 -16.29 3.41 33.61
CA SER A 633 -17.53 2.63 33.53
C SER A 633 -17.89 2.02 34.87
N GLU A 634 -16.96 1.42 35.59
CA GLU A 634 -17.19 0.89 36.93
C GLU A 634 -17.65 1.99 37.91
N LEU A 635 -17.08 3.19 37.79
CA LEU A 635 -17.50 4.34 38.59
C LEU A 635 -18.95 4.75 38.28
N TYR A 636 -19.33 4.88 37.00
CA TYR A 636 -20.71 5.20 36.61
C TYR A 636 -21.70 4.11 36.99
N HIS A 637 -21.29 2.84 36.88
CA HIS A 637 -22.06 1.70 37.36
C HIS A 637 -22.31 1.79 38.88
N SER A 638 -21.29 2.11 39.68
CA SER A 638 -21.43 2.26 41.14
C SER A 638 -22.42 3.36 41.53
N ARG A 639 -22.56 4.38 40.68
CA ARG A 639 -23.49 5.52 40.85
C ARG A 639 -24.84 5.30 40.18
N SER A 640 -25.04 4.15 39.53
CA SER A 640 -26.25 3.84 38.76
C SER A 640 -26.53 4.85 37.63
N GLU A 641 -25.47 5.42 37.03
CA GLU A 641 -25.56 6.36 35.92
C GLU A 641 -25.57 5.62 34.58
N TRP A 642 -26.69 4.97 34.25
CA TRP A 642 -26.78 3.98 33.17
C TRP A 642 -26.45 4.53 31.76
N ILE A 643 -26.74 5.80 31.49
CA ILE A 643 -26.43 6.45 30.20
C ILE A 643 -24.93 6.72 30.09
N ASN A 644 -24.31 7.29 31.13
CA ASN A 644 -22.87 7.54 31.18
C ASN A 644 -22.07 6.23 31.19
N LEU A 645 -22.63 5.18 31.81
CA LEU A 645 -22.11 3.83 31.75
C LEU A 645 -22.09 3.29 30.32
N LEU A 646 -23.21 3.35 29.58
CA LEU A 646 -23.24 2.93 28.17
C LEU A 646 -22.25 3.70 27.31
N TRP A 647 -22.20 5.03 27.47
CA TRP A 647 -21.27 5.86 26.73
C TRP A 647 -19.82 5.45 26.96
N SER A 648 -19.39 5.38 28.23
CA SER A 648 -18.01 5.00 28.58
C SER A 648 -17.65 3.59 28.13
N CYS A 649 -18.56 2.62 28.26
CA CYS A 649 -18.35 1.25 27.77
C CYS A 649 -18.27 1.18 26.24
N SER A 650 -19.10 1.94 25.51
CA SER A 650 -19.07 2.03 24.05
C SER A 650 -17.74 2.60 23.56
N GLN A 651 -17.25 3.67 24.21
CA GLN A 651 -15.90 4.21 23.96
C GLN A 651 -14.81 3.16 24.22
N ALA A 652 -14.95 2.35 25.27
CA ALA A 652 -14.01 1.26 25.57
C ALA A 652 -14.01 0.18 24.47
N LEU A 653 -15.18 -0.24 23.98
CA LEU A 653 -15.29 -1.25 22.91
C LEU A 653 -14.65 -0.82 21.59
N HIS A 654 -14.70 0.47 21.25
CA HIS A 654 -14.04 1.01 20.05
C HIS A 654 -12.50 0.85 20.04
N ILE A 655 -11.88 0.60 21.19
CA ILE A 655 -10.43 0.43 21.32
C ILE A 655 -10.06 -1.03 21.09
N CYS A 656 -9.98 -1.49 19.86
CA CYS A 656 -9.82 -2.93 19.55
C CYS A 656 -8.40 -3.50 19.70
N ARG A 657 -7.41 -2.70 20.11
CA ARG A 657 -6.01 -3.13 20.22
C ARG A 657 -5.37 -2.66 21.53
N ARG A 658 -4.67 -3.58 22.18
CA ARG A 658 -3.79 -3.31 23.32
C ARG A 658 -2.66 -2.38 22.92
N THR A 659 -2.16 -1.58 23.87
CA THR A 659 -1.02 -0.70 23.62
C THR A 659 0.29 -1.49 23.48
N GLY A 660 0.33 -2.70 24.04
CA GLY A 660 1.56 -3.48 24.17
C GLY A 660 2.43 -2.99 25.34
N SER A 661 1.94 -2.02 26.12
CA SER A 661 2.59 -1.52 27.33
C SER A 661 2.51 -2.54 28.46
N TYR A 662 3.48 -2.49 29.38
CA TYR A 662 3.43 -3.27 30.62
C TYR A 662 2.27 -2.84 31.56
N LEU A 663 1.61 -1.74 31.23
CA LEU A 663 0.48 -1.15 31.94
C LEU A 663 -0.89 -1.67 31.45
N ASP A 664 -0.93 -2.48 30.38
CA ASP A 664 -2.18 -3.08 29.90
C ASP A 664 -2.75 -4.03 30.96
N ASP A 665 -4.04 -3.86 31.30
CA ASP A 665 -4.74 -4.66 32.31
C ASP A 665 -5.63 -5.69 31.60
N PRO A 666 -5.33 -7.00 31.65
CA PRO A 666 -6.11 -8.01 30.94
C PRO A 666 -7.61 -7.98 31.23
N ASN A 667 -8.02 -7.49 32.41
CA ASN A 667 -9.42 -7.42 32.80
C ASN A 667 -10.22 -6.45 31.91
N ALA A 668 -9.57 -5.43 31.35
CA ALA A 668 -10.19 -4.50 30.39
C ALA A 668 -10.45 -5.11 29.01
N TRP A 669 -9.98 -6.34 28.76
CA TRP A 669 -10.01 -7.00 27.45
C TRP A 669 -10.80 -8.31 27.45
N GLY A 670 -11.55 -8.58 28.53
CA GLY A 670 -12.43 -9.74 28.66
C GLY A 670 -13.91 -9.37 28.71
N PHE A 671 -14.70 -10.21 29.35
CA PHE A 671 -16.17 -10.11 29.40
C PHE A 671 -16.75 -8.86 30.07
N ARG A 672 -15.95 -8.11 30.85
CA ARG A 672 -16.48 -7.17 31.84
C ARG A 672 -17.16 -5.95 31.23
N ILE A 673 -16.67 -5.44 30.10
CA ILE A 673 -17.28 -4.28 29.43
C ILE A 673 -18.67 -4.66 28.88
N ASP A 674 -18.78 -5.80 28.21
CA ASP A 674 -20.06 -6.32 27.72
C ASP A 674 -21.05 -6.60 28.87
N ASP A 675 -20.57 -7.13 30.00
CA ASP A 675 -21.40 -7.33 31.19
C ASP A 675 -21.93 -6.00 31.76
N LEU A 676 -21.12 -4.94 31.77
CA LEU A 676 -21.56 -3.60 32.17
C LEU A 676 -22.56 -2.99 31.18
N ILE A 677 -22.38 -3.21 29.87
CA ILE A 677 -23.33 -2.76 28.84
C ILE A 677 -24.67 -3.50 28.99
N ALA A 678 -24.63 -4.81 29.23
CA ALA A 678 -25.84 -5.61 29.44
C ALA A 678 -26.64 -5.11 30.65
N LEU A 679 -25.96 -4.82 31.76
CA LEU A 679 -26.57 -4.21 32.94
C LEU A 679 -27.18 -2.84 32.63
N ALA A 680 -26.47 -1.99 31.90
CA ALA A 680 -26.95 -0.67 31.55
C ALA A 680 -28.19 -0.72 30.65
N TYR A 681 -28.18 -1.53 29.59
CA TYR A 681 -29.35 -1.72 28.71
C TYR A 681 -30.55 -2.29 29.45
N TYR A 682 -30.32 -3.24 30.36
CA TYR A 682 -31.37 -3.77 31.22
C TYR A 682 -32.03 -2.66 32.06
N HIS A 683 -31.23 -1.84 32.74
CA HIS A 683 -31.75 -0.73 33.57
C HIS A 683 -32.41 0.40 32.75
N LEU A 684 -32.05 0.52 31.47
CA LEU A 684 -32.67 1.46 30.51
C LEU A 684 -33.92 0.89 29.83
N GLY A 685 -34.33 -0.35 30.14
CA GLY A 685 -35.54 -0.96 29.59
C GLY A 685 -35.38 -1.53 28.18
N LEU A 686 -34.16 -1.92 27.79
CA LEU A 686 -33.81 -2.52 26.50
C LEU A 686 -33.31 -3.97 26.68
N PRO A 687 -34.19 -4.91 27.07
CA PRO A 687 -33.81 -6.27 27.44
C PRO A 687 -33.26 -7.10 26.27
N ASP A 688 -33.62 -6.79 25.02
CA ASP A 688 -33.09 -7.40 23.81
C ASP A 688 -31.58 -7.11 23.65
N LYS A 689 -31.18 -5.84 23.79
CA LYS A 689 -29.76 -5.44 23.77
C LYS A 689 -28.99 -5.93 25.00
N ALA A 690 -29.68 -6.03 26.15
CA ALA A 690 -29.10 -6.63 27.34
C ALA A 690 -28.78 -8.12 27.15
N ILE A 691 -29.61 -8.85 26.40
CA ILE A 691 -29.35 -10.25 26.03
C ILE A 691 -28.14 -10.36 25.11
N GLU A 692 -28.05 -9.53 24.07
CA GLU A 692 -26.92 -9.53 23.11
C GLU A 692 -25.57 -9.39 23.83
N HIS A 693 -25.41 -8.32 24.62
CA HIS A 693 -24.17 -8.10 25.37
C HIS A 693 -24.01 -9.10 26.54
N GLY A 694 -25.10 -9.59 27.12
CA GLY A 694 -25.06 -10.64 28.14
C GLY A 694 -24.54 -11.98 27.58
N GLU A 695 -24.88 -12.30 26.33
CA GLU A 695 -24.36 -13.46 25.60
C GLU A 695 -22.89 -13.28 25.25
N ALA A 696 -22.49 -12.10 24.76
CA ALA A 696 -21.09 -11.77 24.48
C ALA A 696 -20.22 -11.91 25.75
N ALA A 697 -20.67 -11.36 26.88
CA ALA A 697 -19.99 -11.50 28.16
C ALA A 697 -19.91 -12.96 28.62
N SER A 698 -21.01 -13.72 28.52
CA SER A 698 -21.02 -15.14 28.90
C SER A 698 -20.17 -16.01 27.97
N HIS A 699 -20.01 -15.65 26.70
CA HIS A 699 -19.14 -16.34 25.75
C HIS A 699 -17.67 -16.06 26.04
N ALA A 700 -17.33 -14.81 26.38
CA ALA A 700 -15.99 -14.40 26.75
C ALA A 700 -15.53 -15.00 28.11
N HIS A 701 -16.46 -15.38 28.98
CA HIS A 701 -16.15 -16.03 30.26
C HIS A 701 -17.15 -17.16 30.61
N PRO A 702 -17.05 -18.31 29.93
CA PRO A 702 -18.01 -19.39 30.04
C PRO A 702 -18.02 -20.01 31.44
N GLY A 703 -19.22 -20.22 31.99
CA GLY A 703 -19.40 -20.90 33.27
C GLY A 703 -19.41 -20.00 34.51
N ASP A 704 -19.36 -18.67 34.38
CA ASP A 704 -19.63 -17.76 35.51
C ASP A 704 -21.11 -17.84 35.91
N PRO A 705 -21.45 -18.33 37.12
CA PRO A 705 -22.83 -18.47 37.56
C PRO A 705 -23.60 -17.15 37.62
N ARG A 706 -22.90 -16.02 37.82
CA ARG A 706 -23.50 -14.68 37.86
C ARG A 706 -23.93 -14.24 36.46
N LEU A 707 -23.06 -14.39 35.45
CA LEU A 707 -23.39 -14.03 34.06
C LEU A 707 -24.55 -14.87 33.53
N VAL A 708 -24.53 -16.18 33.78
CA VAL A 708 -25.62 -17.10 33.39
C VAL A 708 -26.95 -16.71 34.06
N LYS A 709 -26.92 -16.36 35.36
CA LYS A 709 -28.11 -15.91 36.08
C LYS A 709 -28.63 -14.57 35.55
N ASN A 710 -27.76 -13.61 35.31
CA ASN A 710 -28.12 -12.30 34.75
C ASN A 710 -28.75 -12.45 33.35
N LEU A 711 -28.14 -13.26 32.49
CA LEU A 711 -28.66 -13.55 31.15
C LEU A 711 -30.02 -14.26 31.20
N GLY A 712 -30.22 -15.20 32.13
CA GLY A 712 -31.53 -15.80 32.38
C GLY A 712 -32.58 -14.76 32.78
N PHE A 713 -32.19 -13.82 33.64
CA PHE A 713 -33.06 -12.71 34.07
C PHE A 713 -33.48 -11.81 32.90
N TYR A 714 -32.54 -11.43 32.02
CA TYR A 714 -32.84 -10.61 30.84
C TYR A 714 -33.81 -11.32 29.89
N ARG A 715 -33.61 -12.64 29.68
CA ARG A 715 -34.48 -13.49 28.83
C ARG A 715 -35.89 -13.66 29.39
N ASP A 716 -36.03 -13.79 30.71
CA ASP A 716 -37.33 -13.93 31.37
C ASP A 716 -38.16 -12.64 31.26
N GLN A 717 -37.51 -11.47 31.31
CA GLN A 717 -38.16 -10.18 31.20
C GLN A 717 -38.66 -9.86 29.77
N LEU A 718 -38.09 -10.49 28.74
CA LEU A 718 -38.54 -10.35 27.34
C LEU A 718 -39.96 -10.93 27.11
N GLY A 719 -40.45 -11.82 27.99
CA GLY A 719 -41.83 -12.31 28.02
C GLY A 719 -42.31 -13.08 26.77
N SER A 720 -43.53 -13.63 26.83
CA SER A 720 -44.17 -14.33 25.70
C SER A 720 -44.46 -13.43 24.49
N VAL A 721 -44.53 -12.12 24.70
CA VAL A 721 -44.78 -11.11 23.65
C VAL A 721 -43.51 -10.83 22.82
N GLY A 722 -42.30 -10.92 23.40
CA GLY A 722 -41.04 -10.81 22.67
C GLY A 722 -40.77 -12.00 21.73
N ARG A 723 -41.23 -13.20 22.11
CA ARG A 723 -41.23 -14.39 21.24
C ARG A 723 -42.14 -14.22 20.02
N GLU A 724 -43.23 -13.48 20.15
CA GLU A 724 -44.14 -13.16 19.05
C GLU A 724 -43.55 -12.08 18.11
N TYR A 725 -42.74 -11.15 18.64
CA TYR A 725 -41.99 -10.16 17.87
C TYR A 725 -40.87 -10.78 17.02
N ILE A 726 -40.11 -11.73 17.61
CA ILE A 726 -39.07 -12.52 16.93
C ILE A 726 -39.69 -13.43 15.85
N ASN A 727 -40.81 -14.11 16.17
CA ASN A 727 -41.52 -14.94 15.19
C ASN A 727 -42.18 -14.11 14.07
N LYS A 728 -42.66 -12.90 14.34
CA LYS A 728 -43.15 -11.98 13.29
C LYS A 728 -42.01 -11.51 12.39
N HIS A 729 -40.82 -11.25 12.92
CA HIS A 729 -39.69 -10.80 12.10
C HIS A 729 -39.06 -11.94 11.29
N GLN A 730 -39.04 -13.17 11.81
CA GLN A 730 -38.66 -14.36 11.03
C GLN A 730 -39.71 -14.72 9.95
N ALA A 731 -41.00 -14.51 10.22
CA ALA A 731 -42.06 -14.73 9.22
C ALA A 731 -42.11 -13.65 8.12
N ILE A 732 -41.70 -12.41 8.42
CA ILE A 732 -41.57 -11.32 7.43
C ILE A 732 -40.40 -11.62 6.47
N LEU A 733 -39.32 -12.26 6.94
CA LEU A 733 -38.21 -12.71 6.10
C LEU A 733 -38.55 -13.94 5.25
N ALA A 734 -39.58 -14.72 5.62
CA ALA A 734 -39.98 -15.94 4.92
C ALA A 734 -41.20 -15.79 3.99
N SER A 735 -41.88 -14.65 3.97
CA SER A 735 -43.12 -14.45 3.20
C SER A 735 -43.12 -13.15 2.38
N ALA A 736 -42.13 -12.99 1.50
CA ALA A 736 -42.12 -11.91 0.52
C ALA A 736 -42.08 -12.45 -0.91
N HIS A 737 -43.19 -13.08 -1.34
CA HIS A 737 -43.78 -13.06 -2.69
C HIS A 737 -45.02 -13.99 -2.68
N PRO A 738 -46.08 -13.80 -3.51
CA PRO A 738 -46.33 -12.78 -4.54
C PRO A 738 -47.77 -12.17 -4.52
N ALA A 739 -47.99 -11.04 -5.19
CA ALA A 739 -49.17 -10.82 -6.04
C ALA A 739 -49.08 -9.46 -6.76
N SER A 740 -49.13 -9.53 -8.08
CA SER A 740 -49.30 -8.41 -9.00
C SER A 740 -50.67 -7.73 -8.84
N ASN A 741 -50.70 -6.40 -8.74
CA ASN A 741 -51.51 -5.56 -9.64
C ASN A 741 -51.22 -4.06 -9.53
N VAL A 742 -50.60 -3.55 -10.60
CA VAL A 742 -50.88 -2.30 -11.32
C VAL A 742 -50.84 -0.97 -10.53
N LEU A 743 -49.71 -0.28 -10.67
CA LEU A 743 -49.69 1.11 -11.15
C LEU A 743 -48.65 1.23 -12.30
N ARG A 744 -49.05 1.89 -13.38
CA ARG A 744 -48.37 1.93 -14.67
C ARG A 744 -47.16 2.91 -14.69
N GLN A 745 -46.02 2.37 -15.13
CA GLN A 745 -44.97 2.89 -16.05
C GLN A 745 -44.25 4.23 -15.82
N ALA A 746 -42.91 4.14 -15.77
CA ALA A 746 -41.98 4.71 -16.75
C ALA A 746 -40.70 3.81 -16.83
N PRO A 747 -39.92 3.79 -17.93
CA PRO A 747 -38.89 2.77 -18.15
C PRO A 747 -37.56 3.06 -17.42
N GLY A 748 -37.07 2.11 -16.61
CA GLY A 748 -35.62 1.88 -16.45
C GLY A 748 -34.88 2.41 -15.21
N GLY A 749 -35.50 2.59 -14.03
CA GLY A 749 -34.79 2.95 -12.79
C GLY A 749 -35.02 1.96 -11.65
N PHE A 750 -33.94 1.44 -11.05
CA PHE A 750 -34.00 0.75 -9.75
C PHE A 750 -34.04 1.81 -8.65
N THR A 751 -35.10 1.81 -7.85
CA THR A 751 -35.21 2.65 -6.65
C THR A 751 -35.54 1.72 -5.47
N PRO A 752 -34.67 1.61 -4.45
CA PRO A 752 -34.96 0.78 -3.29
C PRO A 752 -36.09 1.40 -2.46
N ASP A 753 -36.89 0.56 -1.80
CA ASP A 753 -38.05 0.99 -1.00
C ASP A 753 -37.64 1.73 0.30
N ARG A 754 -36.37 1.67 0.68
CA ARG A 754 -35.75 2.40 1.79
C ARG A 754 -34.30 2.76 1.47
N PRO A 755 -33.67 3.71 2.19
CA PRO A 755 -32.23 3.95 2.05
C PRO A 755 -31.43 2.70 2.45
N LEU A 756 -30.44 2.34 1.62
CA LEU A 756 -29.62 1.14 1.81
C LEU A 756 -28.13 1.47 1.88
N GLY A 757 -27.41 0.71 2.69
CA GLY A 757 -25.96 0.67 2.72
C GLY A 757 -25.35 0.24 1.39
N GLY A 758 -24.07 0.52 1.22
CA GLY A 758 -23.40 0.30 -0.07
C GLY A 758 -23.41 -1.17 -0.53
N THR A 759 -23.28 -2.12 0.40
CA THR A 759 -23.28 -3.54 0.08
C THR A 759 -24.68 -4.01 -0.33
N GLU A 760 -25.69 -3.67 0.46
CA GLU A 760 -27.09 -4.01 0.23
C GLU A 760 -27.58 -3.45 -1.10
N LEU A 761 -27.25 -2.18 -1.38
CA LEU A 761 -27.61 -1.50 -2.63
C LEU A 761 -27.02 -2.22 -3.85
N MET A 762 -25.75 -2.64 -3.78
CA MET A 762 -25.08 -3.37 -4.85
C MET A 762 -25.72 -4.74 -5.10
N ILE A 763 -26.04 -5.46 -4.02
CA ILE A 763 -26.66 -6.79 -4.10
C ILE A 763 -28.03 -6.69 -4.76
N GLU A 764 -28.93 -5.85 -4.24
CA GLU A 764 -30.30 -5.73 -4.78
C GLU A 764 -30.29 -5.25 -6.23
N ALA A 765 -29.47 -4.26 -6.55
CA ALA A 765 -29.35 -3.72 -7.89
C ALA A 765 -28.79 -4.75 -8.90
N LEU A 766 -27.88 -5.63 -8.46
CA LEU A 766 -27.35 -6.71 -9.27
C LEU A 766 -28.40 -7.80 -9.52
N HIS A 767 -29.12 -8.24 -8.47
CA HIS A 767 -30.18 -9.24 -8.56
C HIS A 767 -31.25 -8.82 -9.56
N LEU A 768 -31.73 -7.57 -9.47
CA LEU A 768 -32.73 -7.03 -10.39
C LEU A 768 -32.25 -7.05 -11.86
N ARG A 769 -30.96 -6.77 -12.10
CA ARG A 769 -30.40 -6.60 -13.45
C ARG A 769 -29.99 -7.92 -14.10
N LEU A 770 -29.60 -8.91 -13.30
CA LEU A 770 -29.26 -10.24 -13.78
C LEU A 770 -30.51 -11.12 -13.93
N GLY A 771 -31.55 -10.91 -13.11
CA GLY A 771 -32.73 -11.77 -13.12
C GLY A 771 -32.33 -13.24 -12.94
N SER A 772 -32.89 -14.13 -13.73
CA SER A 772 -32.61 -15.58 -13.65
C SER A 772 -31.18 -15.99 -14.01
N ASP A 773 -30.34 -15.08 -14.55
CA ASP A 773 -28.92 -15.37 -14.74
C ASP A 773 -28.21 -15.60 -13.40
N ILE A 774 -28.64 -14.93 -12.31
CA ILE A 774 -28.01 -15.06 -10.99
C ILE A 774 -28.19 -16.46 -10.39
N ASP A 775 -29.28 -17.14 -10.72
CA ASP A 775 -29.60 -18.49 -10.23
C ASP A 775 -28.65 -19.56 -10.77
N LYS A 776 -27.77 -19.23 -11.72
CA LYS A 776 -26.79 -20.17 -12.30
C LYS A 776 -25.56 -20.39 -11.43
N VAL A 777 -25.39 -19.59 -10.38
CA VAL A 777 -24.26 -19.67 -9.42
C VAL A 777 -24.79 -19.59 -7.99
N ASP A 778 -24.04 -20.15 -7.05
CA ASP A 778 -24.27 -19.89 -5.63
C ASP A 778 -23.53 -18.60 -5.25
N LEU A 779 -24.16 -17.44 -5.49
CA LEU A 779 -23.59 -16.14 -5.11
C LEU A 779 -23.75 -15.92 -3.59
N ARG A 780 -22.66 -15.57 -2.92
CA ARG A 780 -22.60 -15.24 -1.50
C ARG A 780 -21.75 -13.99 -1.28
N VAL A 781 -21.98 -13.26 -0.19
CA VAL A 781 -21.29 -12.01 0.11
C VAL A 781 -20.53 -12.15 1.42
N ASN A 782 -19.21 -11.95 1.37
CA ASN A 782 -18.24 -12.08 2.48
C ASN A 782 -18.13 -13.46 3.14
N TYR A 783 -19.22 -14.21 3.28
CA TYR A 783 -19.30 -15.50 3.99
C TYR A 783 -20.31 -16.45 3.32
N PHE A 784 -20.15 -17.75 3.53
CA PHE A 784 -21.11 -18.77 3.10
C PHE A 784 -21.27 -19.88 4.15
N ASP A 785 -22.47 -20.44 4.23
CA ASP A 785 -22.74 -21.68 4.97
C ASP A 785 -22.77 -22.87 4.00
N ILE A 786 -22.04 -23.93 4.34
CA ILE A 786 -21.94 -25.17 3.56
C ILE A 786 -23.32 -25.80 3.34
N GLU A 787 -24.19 -25.76 4.35
CA GLU A 787 -25.53 -26.37 4.27
C GLU A 787 -26.45 -25.65 3.27
N SER A 788 -26.14 -24.39 2.94
CA SER A 788 -26.93 -23.56 2.03
C SER A 788 -26.58 -23.73 0.55
N LEU A 789 -25.55 -24.52 0.22
CA LEU A 789 -25.03 -24.63 -1.14
C LEU A 789 -25.87 -25.59 -1.98
N THR A 790 -26.15 -25.22 -3.23
CA THR A 790 -27.00 -25.99 -4.15
C THR A 790 -26.20 -26.89 -5.08
N GLY A 791 -24.86 -26.85 -4.99
CA GLY A 791 -23.93 -27.58 -5.87
C GLY A 791 -23.59 -26.83 -7.16
N ARG A 792 -24.06 -25.58 -7.30
CA ARG A 792 -23.67 -24.68 -8.40
C ARG A 792 -22.29 -24.07 -8.10
N PRO A 793 -21.61 -23.46 -9.10
CA PRO A 793 -20.35 -22.75 -8.84
C PRO A 793 -20.51 -21.70 -7.74
N LEU A 794 -19.72 -21.82 -6.68
CA LEU A 794 -19.76 -20.91 -5.53
C LEU A 794 -18.96 -19.65 -5.84
N VAL A 795 -19.64 -18.50 -5.86
CA VAL A 795 -19.04 -17.19 -6.11
C VAL A 795 -19.12 -16.36 -4.84
N LEU A 796 -17.97 -15.96 -4.29
CA LEU A 796 -17.89 -15.10 -3.11
C LEU A 796 -17.58 -13.67 -3.53
N TRP A 797 -18.56 -12.77 -3.37
CA TRP A 797 -18.38 -11.35 -3.61
C TRP A 797 -17.95 -10.64 -2.32
N MET A 798 -16.71 -10.19 -2.31
CA MET A 798 -16.04 -9.65 -1.13
C MET A 798 -16.22 -8.13 -1.09
N HIS A 799 -16.97 -7.66 -0.10
CA HIS A 799 -17.17 -6.23 0.19
C HIS A 799 -16.34 -5.77 1.40
N HIS A 800 -16.05 -6.69 2.32
CA HIS A 800 -15.29 -6.42 3.53
C HIS A 800 -13.78 -6.37 3.29
N ASN A 801 -13.07 -5.59 4.11
CA ASN A 801 -11.61 -5.60 4.17
C ASN A 801 -11.11 -6.87 4.88
N SER A 802 -9.84 -7.24 4.66
CA SER A 802 -9.27 -8.50 5.17
C SER A 802 -9.12 -8.56 6.69
N ASP A 803 -9.27 -7.44 7.40
CA ASP A 803 -9.17 -7.34 8.86
C ASP A 803 -10.53 -7.50 9.58
N GLN A 804 -11.63 -7.60 8.85
CA GLN A 804 -12.96 -7.72 9.43
C GLN A 804 -13.29 -9.19 9.79
N GLU A 805 -14.00 -9.39 10.90
CA GLU A 805 -14.29 -10.73 11.46
C GLU A 805 -14.99 -11.66 10.46
N ALA A 806 -15.97 -11.13 9.72
CA ALA A 806 -16.80 -11.90 8.79
C ALA A 806 -16.03 -12.59 7.65
N VAL A 807 -14.75 -12.26 7.45
CA VAL A 807 -13.93 -12.83 6.37
C VAL A 807 -12.71 -13.60 6.86
N GLN A 808 -12.51 -13.71 8.19
CA GLN A 808 -11.33 -14.39 8.76
C GLN A 808 -11.28 -15.89 8.42
N TRP A 809 -12.43 -16.49 8.11
CA TRP A 809 -12.54 -17.86 7.60
C TRP A 809 -11.73 -18.10 6.31
N CYS A 810 -11.35 -17.05 5.57
CA CYS A 810 -10.46 -17.15 4.41
C CYS A 810 -9.07 -17.71 4.76
N SER A 811 -8.70 -17.76 6.04
CA SER A 811 -7.47 -18.42 6.51
C SER A 811 -7.55 -19.95 6.46
N ASP A 812 -8.74 -20.53 6.28
CA ASP A 812 -8.96 -21.97 6.17
C ASP A 812 -8.81 -22.44 4.71
N PRO A 813 -7.75 -23.19 4.36
CA PRO A 813 -7.53 -23.66 2.99
C PRO A 813 -8.62 -24.60 2.48
N GLU A 814 -9.30 -25.34 3.36
CA GLU A 814 -10.37 -26.26 2.98
C GLU A 814 -11.59 -25.45 2.51
N LEU A 815 -11.99 -24.43 3.26
CA LEU A 815 -13.09 -23.55 2.88
C LEU A 815 -12.77 -22.76 1.60
N VAL A 816 -11.54 -22.24 1.49
CA VAL A 816 -11.06 -21.53 0.28
C VAL A 816 -11.04 -22.45 -0.95
N SER A 817 -10.72 -23.74 -0.78
CA SER A 817 -10.72 -24.71 -1.88
C SER A 817 -12.12 -24.91 -2.49
N ARG A 818 -13.19 -24.75 -1.69
CA ARG A 818 -14.59 -24.91 -2.11
C ARG A 818 -15.12 -23.72 -2.91
N VAL A 819 -14.55 -22.54 -2.73
CA VAL A 819 -14.93 -21.35 -3.51
C VAL A 819 -14.48 -21.52 -4.96
N THR A 820 -15.40 -21.34 -5.91
CA THR A 820 -15.07 -21.41 -7.34
C THR A 820 -14.44 -20.11 -7.82
N THR A 821 -14.97 -18.97 -7.39
CA THR A 821 -14.40 -17.66 -7.72
C THR A 821 -14.64 -16.65 -6.62
N PHE A 822 -13.59 -15.92 -6.25
CA PHE A 822 -13.67 -14.71 -5.43
C PHE A 822 -13.79 -13.50 -6.34
N VAL A 823 -14.75 -12.64 -6.04
CA VAL A 823 -15.00 -11.37 -6.73
C VAL A 823 -14.67 -10.25 -5.75
N PHE A 824 -13.68 -9.42 -6.08
CA PHE A 824 -13.27 -8.27 -5.28
C PHE A 824 -13.77 -6.96 -5.89
N VAL A 825 -14.03 -5.94 -5.07
CA VAL A 825 -14.53 -4.64 -5.55
C VAL A 825 -13.40 -3.66 -5.91
N SER A 826 -12.15 -3.99 -5.61
CA SER A 826 -10.95 -3.26 -6.03
C SER A 826 -9.72 -4.16 -6.10
N HIS A 827 -8.69 -3.72 -6.85
CA HIS A 827 -7.40 -4.41 -6.89
C HIS A 827 -6.66 -4.28 -5.56
N TRP A 828 -6.76 -3.12 -4.90
CA TRP A 828 -6.24 -2.90 -3.56
C TRP A 828 -6.76 -3.95 -2.57
N GLN A 829 -8.07 -4.22 -2.58
CA GLN A 829 -8.68 -5.23 -1.72
C GLN A 829 -8.17 -6.64 -2.06
N LEU A 830 -8.10 -7.00 -3.35
CA LEU A 830 -7.55 -8.29 -3.78
C LEU A 830 -6.12 -8.51 -3.26
N GLU A 831 -5.24 -7.52 -3.40
CA GLU A 831 -3.86 -7.65 -2.94
C GLU A 831 -3.77 -7.75 -1.41
N ARG A 832 -4.64 -7.08 -0.65
CA ARG A 832 -4.74 -7.29 0.81
C ARG A 832 -5.13 -8.72 1.17
N TYR A 833 -6.11 -9.29 0.50
CA TYR A 833 -6.53 -10.67 0.77
C TYR A 833 -5.46 -11.69 0.37
N LYS A 834 -4.74 -11.47 -0.72
CA LYS A 834 -3.57 -12.29 -1.08
C LYS A 834 -2.50 -12.22 0.00
N ALA A 835 -2.19 -11.04 0.52
CA ALA A 835 -1.19 -10.86 1.57
C ALA A 835 -1.63 -11.47 2.91
N ALA A 836 -2.91 -11.33 3.27
CA ALA A 836 -3.44 -11.78 4.56
C ALA A 836 -3.71 -13.30 4.60
N PHE A 837 -4.24 -13.87 3.51
CA PHE A 837 -4.78 -15.23 3.50
C PHE A 837 -4.18 -16.16 2.43
N GLY A 838 -3.37 -15.64 1.50
CA GLY A 838 -2.76 -16.46 0.44
C GLY A 838 -3.76 -17.02 -0.58
N ILE A 839 -4.88 -16.32 -0.84
CA ILE A 839 -5.92 -16.80 -1.74
C ILE A 839 -5.41 -17.09 -3.17
N PRO A 840 -5.89 -18.16 -3.85
CA PRO A 840 -5.37 -18.54 -5.16
C PRO A 840 -5.67 -17.50 -6.26
N PRO A 841 -4.66 -16.91 -6.94
CA PRO A 841 -4.88 -15.84 -7.91
C PRO A 841 -5.77 -16.23 -9.08
N HIS A 842 -5.70 -17.49 -9.53
CA HIS A 842 -6.50 -18.00 -10.65
C HIS A 842 -8.00 -18.11 -10.32
N LYS A 843 -8.39 -18.05 -9.04
CA LYS A 843 -9.78 -18.00 -8.58
C LYS A 843 -10.28 -16.58 -8.34
N CYS A 844 -9.45 -15.55 -8.55
CA CYS A 844 -9.79 -14.18 -8.22
C CYS A 844 -10.16 -13.36 -9.46
N VAL A 845 -11.16 -12.50 -9.33
CA VAL A 845 -11.49 -11.47 -10.32
C VAL A 845 -11.86 -10.17 -9.60
N VAL A 846 -11.58 -9.04 -10.22
CA VAL A 846 -12.00 -7.73 -9.70
C VAL A 846 -13.18 -7.25 -10.53
N LEU A 847 -14.34 -7.14 -9.87
CA LEU A 847 -15.55 -6.52 -10.40
C LEU A 847 -15.92 -5.36 -9.48
N ARG A 848 -15.67 -4.11 -9.91
CA ARG A 848 -15.89 -2.88 -9.12
C ARG A 848 -17.35 -2.70 -8.69
N ASN A 849 -17.59 -1.75 -7.79
CA ASN A 849 -18.96 -1.29 -7.53
C ASN A 849 -19.56 -0.57 -8.76
N ALA A 850 -20.85 -0.24 -8.70
CA ALA A 850 -21.55 0.46 -9.78
C ALA A 850 -22.60 1.42 -9.23
N THR A 851 -22.89 2.45 -10.01
CA THR A 851 -23.93 3.43 -9.75
C THR A 851 -24.73 3.75 -11.01
N ALA A 852 -25.85 4.43 -10.82
CA ALA A 852 -26.65 4.97 -11.90
C ALA A 852 -25.93 6.18 -12.50
N ILE A 853 -25.91 6.25 -13.83
CA ILE A 853 -25.23 7.32 -14.56
C ILE A 853 -26.28 8.23 -15.16
N ASP A 854 -26.19 9.51 -14.84
CA ASP A 854 -27.03 10.52 -15.46
C ASP A 854 -26.52 10.80 -16.88
N PRO A 855 -27.35 10.64 -17.93
CA PRO A 855 -26.94 10.94 -19.30
C PRO A 855 -26.59 12.41 -19.51
N GLN A 856 -27.14 13.32 -18.68
CA GLN A 856 -26.84 14.75 -18.75
C GLN A 856 -25.70 15.12 -17.80
N ARG A 857 -24.50 15.24 -18.37
CA ARG A 857 -23.30 15.70 -17.67
C ARG A 857 -23.46 17.13 -17.15
N ARG A 858 -22.93 17.38 -15.95
CA ARG A 858 -23.00 18.67 -15.29
C ARG A 858 -21.68 19.40 -15.54
N ALA A 859 -21.74 20.58 -16.15
CA ALA A 859 -20.59 21.48 -16.14
C ALA A 859 -20.38 22.01 -14.71
N TRP A 860 -19.19 21.80 -14.14
CA TRP A 860 -18.85 22.35 -12.84
C TRP A 860 -18.72 23.87 -12.93
N LYS A 861 -19.45 24.59 -12.07
CA LYS A 861 -19.45 26.05 -11.99
C LYS A 861 -19.13 26.45 -10.55
N ARG A 862 -18.51 27.62 -10.39
CA ARG A 862 -18.21 28.21 -9.09
C ARG A 862 -19.30 29.23 -8.77
N ASP A 863 -20.32 28.79 -8.05
CA ASP A 863 -21.41 29.64 -7.58
C ASP A 863 -21.25 29.92 -6.07
N SER A 864 -21.88 30.98 -5.56
CA SER A 864 -21.84 31.34 -4.13
C SER A 864 -23.22 31.13 -3.49
N PRO A 865 -23.31 30.51 -2.30
CA PRO A 865 -22.20 29.99 -1.49
C PRO A 865 -21.61 28.69 -2.06
N LEU A 866 -20.34 28.41 -1.72
CA LEU A 866 -19.68 27.14 -2.06
C LEU A 866 -20.24 26.00 -1.21
N LYS A 867 -20.80 24.99 -1.88
CA LYS A 867 -21.46 23.86 -1.21
C LYS A 867 -20.58 22.63 -1.11
N PHE A 868 -20.34 22.18 0.11
CA PHE A 868 -19.63 20.95 0.44
C PHE A 868 -20.62 19.87 0.88
N ALA A 869 -20.31 18.61 0.65
CA ALA A 869 -21.10 17.49 1.15
C ALA A 869 -20.25 16.46 1.88
N TYR A 870 -20.88 15.82 2.88
CA TYR A 870 -20.47 14.55 3.46
C TYR A 870 -21.68 13.60 3.44
N THR A 871 -21.52 12.44 2.82
CA THR A 871 -22.64 11.50 2.51
C THR A 871 -22.43 10.09 3.05
N SER A 872 -21.46 9.92 3.95
CA SER A 872 -21.08 8.61 4.50
C SER A 872 -21.55 8.45 5.94
N THR A 873 -21.34 7.29 6.57
CA THR A 873 -21.70 7.08 7.98
C THR A 873 -20.80 7.88 8.93
N PRO A 874 -21.26 8.21 10.16
CA PRO A 874 -20.55 9.12 11.04
C PRO A 874 -19.12 8.67 11.41
N PHE A 875 -18.94 7.38 11.70
CA PHE A 875 -17.65 6.79 12.11
C PHE A 875 -16.57 6.84 11.03
N ARG A 876 -16.91 7.13 9.77
CA ARG A 876 -15.96 7.20 8.66
C ARG A 876 -15.31 8.58 8.49
N GLY A 877 -15.27 9.40 9.54
CA GLY A 877 -14.51 10.65 9.55
C GLY A 877 -15.33 11.94 9.65
N LEU A 878 -16.62 11.86 10.03
CA LEU A 878 -17.45 13.06 10.22
C LEU A 878 -16.88 13.98 11.32
N SER A 879 -16.32 13.43 12.39
CA SER A 879 -15.65 14.21 13.44
C SER A 879 -14.45 14.99 12.92
N VAL A 880 -13.59 14.35 12.13
CA VAL A 880 -12.42 14.98 11.48
C VAL A 880 -12.86 16.10 10.53
N LEU A 881 -13.96 15.88 9.80
CA LEU A 881 -14.53 16.90 8.92
C LEU A 881 -15.01 18.13 9.70
N LEU A 882 -15.77 17.94 10.78
CA LEU A 882 -16.24 19.06 11.61
C LEU A 882 -15.06 19.80 12.26
N ASP A 883 -14.06 19.07 12.76
CA ASP A 883 -12.82 19.66 13.30
C ASP A 883 -12.02 20.43 12.24
N ALA A 884 -12.07 20.02 10.98
CA ALA A 884 -11.45 20.73 9.87
C ALA A 884 -12.26 21.95 9.46
N TRP A 885 -13.59 21.84 9.52
CA TRP A 885 -14.54 22.90 9.21
C TRP A 885 -14.46 24.06 10.22
N ASP A 886 -14.33 23.76 11.52
CA ASP A 886 -14.12 24.78 12.56
C ASP A 886 -12.82 25.57 12.34
N LYS A 887 -11.82 24.94 11.70
CA LYS A 887 -10.54 25.58 11.33
C LYS A 887 -10.60 26.25 9.96
N LEU A 888 -11.71 26.15 9.24
CA LEU A 888 -11.90 26.68 7.91
C LEU A 888 -12.50 28.08 8.01
N ASP A 889 -11.68 29.10 7.82
CA ASP A 889 -12.13 30.49 7.71
C ASP A 889 -12.70 30.75 6.30
N ALA A 890 -13.94 30.33 6.06
CA ALA A 890 -14.63 30.47 4.77
C ALA A 890 -16.11 30.85 4.95
N PRO A 891 -16.43 32.14 5.18
CA PRO A 891 -17.80 32.61 5.46
C PRO A 891 -18.79 32.44 4.29
N ASP A 892 -18.29 32.28 3.06
CA ASP A 892 -19.10 32.08 1.84
C ASP A 892 -19.24 30.58 1.46
N ALA A 893 -19.10 29.67 2.43
CA ALA A 893 -19.22 28.22 2.22
C ALA A 893 -20.22 27.58 3.19
N GLU A 894 -20.93 26.55 2.70
CA GLU A 894 -21.84 25.73 3.50
C GLU A 894 -21.49 24.24 3.37
N LEU A 895 -21.58 23.49 4.48
CA LEU A 895 -21.36 22.06 4.53
C LEU A 895 -22.69 21.32 4.76
N HIS A 896 -23.10 20.50 3.80
CA HIS A 896 -24.28 19.65 3.90
C HIS A 896 -23.89 18.25 4.37
N VAL A 897 -24.51 17.78 5.46
CA VAL A 897 -24.20 16.47 6.05
C VAL A 897 -25.43 15.56 5.93
N TRP A 898 -25.29 14.51 5.12
CA TRP A 898 -26.22 13.37 5.07
C TRP A 898 -25.52 12.16 5.67
N SER A 899 -25.76 11.91 6.96
CA SER A 899 -25.03 10.88 7.70
C SER A 899 -25.94 10.29 8.76
N SER A 900 -26.03 8.96 8.82
CA SER A 900 -26.80 8.24 9.84
C SER A 900 -26.39 6.76 9.85
N MET A 901 -26.40 6.15 11.03
CA MET A 901 -26.25 4.70 11.23
C MET A 901 -27.53 3.92 10.90
N ARG A 902 -28.67 4.60 10.73
CA ARG A 902 -29.93 3.98 10.28
C ARG A 902 -29.84 3.34 8.90
N LEU A 903 -28.84 3.74 8.11
CA LEU A 903 -28.47 3.08 6.86
C LEU A 903 -28.15 1.59 7.04
N TYR A 904 -27.63 1.20 8.20
CA TYR A 904 -27.34 -0.19 8.59
C TYR A 904 -28.37 -0.77 9.56
N ALA A 905 -29.58 -0.20 9.60
CA ALA A 905 -30.64 -0.55 10.56
C ALA A 905 -30.22 -0.41 12.04
N MET A 906 -29.22 0.43 12.32
CA MET A 906 -28.77 0.78 13.66
C MET A 906 -29.32 2.16 14.05
N GLU A 907 -29.60 2.39 15.32
CA GLU A 907 -29.99 3.73 15.80
C GLU A 907 -28.77 4.67 15.89
N ASP A 908 -29.02 5.97 15.79
CA ASP A 908 -27.99 7.01 15.83
C ASP A 908 -27.46 7.33 17.25
N HIS A 909 -27.88 6.57 18.27
CA HIS A 909 -27.60 6.88 19.67
C HIS A 909 -26.11 7.06 19.99
N ASP A 910 -25.22 6.23 19.45
CA ASP A 910 -23.77 6.32 19.71
C ASP A 910 -23.10 7.54 19.04
N PHE A 911 -23.81 8.23 18.15
CA PHE A 911 -23.33 9.41 17.42
C PHE A 911 -24.20 10.64 17.67
N SER A 912 -25.09 10.63 18.68
CA SER A 912 -26.01 11.74 18.98
C SER A 912 -25.27 13.05 19.21
N ASP A 913 -24.16 13.01 19.95
CA ASP A 913 -23.35 14.19 20.25
C ASP A 913 -22.69 14.76 18.98
N LEU A 914 -22.24 13.86 18.10
CA LEU A 914 -21.61 14.23 16.83
C LEU A 914 -22.63 14.82 15.85
N ILE A 915 -23.85 14.28 15.84
CA ILE A 915 -24.97 14.78 15.05
C ILE A 915 -25.48 16.13 15.59
N SER A 916 -25.60 16.28 16.92
CA SER A 916 -25.92 17.57 17.56
C SER A 916 -24.86 18.59 17.19
N ARG A 917 -23.58 18.25 17.34
CA ARG A 917 -22.47 19.11 16.93
C ARG A 917 -22.58 19.52 15.46
N ALA A 918 -22.84 18.58 14.55
CA ALA A 918 -23.02 18.92 13.13
C ALA A 918 -24.20 19.89 12.91
N SER A 919 -25.27 19.77 13.71
CA SER A 919 -26.44 20.67 13.64
C SER A 919 -26.17 22.04 14.27
N ASP A 920 -25.31 22.10 15.28
CA ASP A 920 -24.98 23.32 16.04
C ASP A 920 -23.80 24.10 15.44
N THR A 921 -23.03 23.49 14.53
CA THR A 921 -21.83 24.11 13.92
C THR A 921 -22.23 25.17 12.88
N PRO A 922 -21.77 26.43 13.00
CA PRO A 922 -22.06 27.47 12.02
C PRO A 922 -21.64 27.09 10.59
N GLY A 923 -22.53 27.32 9.61
CA GLY A 923 -22.28 26.98 8.21
C GLY A 923 -22.42 25.49 7.88
N VAL A 924 -22.81 24.65 8.84
CA VAL A 924 -23.13 23.23 8.63
C VAL A 924 -24.65 23.04 8.64
N ILE A 925 -25.16 22.26 7.68
CA ILE A 925 -26.57 21.91 7.55
C ILE A 925 -26.68 20.39 7.60
N TYR A 926 -27.15 19.87 8.72
CA TYR A 926 -27.39 18.45 8.92
C TYR A 926 -28.78 18.05 8.39
N HIS A 927 -28.82 17.08 7.47
CA HIS A 927 -30.04 16.62 6.80
C HIS A 927 -30.52 15.24 7.25
N GLY A 928 -29.72 14.53 8.05
CA GLY A 928 -29.99 13.14 8.42
C GLY A 928 -29.88 12.19 7.22
N LEU A 929 -30.86 11.30 7.05
CA LEU A 929 -30.87 10.27 6.02
C LEU A 929 -31.77 10.67 4.86
N LEU A 930 -31.27 10.48 3.63
CA LEU A 930 -32.01 10.72 2.39
C LEU A 930 -32.04 9.45 1.54
N PRO A 931 -33.14 9.13 0.83
CA PRO A 931 -33.17 8.01 -0.12
C PRO A 931 -32.03 8.09 -1.14
N ASN A 932 -31.41 6.94 -1.49
CA ASN A 932 -30.19 6.92 -2.29
C ASN A 932 -30.32 7.68 -3.64
N GLU A 933 -31.46 7.56 -4.32
CA GLU A 933 -31.69 8.25 -5.60
C GLU A 933 -31.89 9.76 -5.43
N GLU A 934 -32.53 10.19 -4.35
CA GLU A 934 -32.67 11.61 -4.03
C GLU A 934 -31.32 12.21 -3.66
N LEU A 935 -30.51 11.51 -2.86
CA LEU A 935 -29.15 11.92 -2.51
C LEU A 935 -28.27 12.13 -3.74
N LYS A 936 -28.30 11.20 -4.70
CA LYS A 936 -27.57 11.33 -5.97
C LYS A 936 -28.01 12.56 -6.77
N ARG A 937 -29.32 12.86 -6.79
CA ARG A 937 -29.83 14.08 -7.44
C ARG A 937 -29.35 15.32 -6.72
N THR A 938 -29.39 15.35 -5.40
CA THR A 938 -28.92 16.49 -4.59
C THR A 938 -27.43 16.75 -4.77
N LEU A 939 -26.60 15.71 -4.96
CA LEU A 939 -25.17 15.88 -5.26
C LEU A 939 -24.92 16.69 -6.55
N ARG A 940 -25.90 16.80 -7.46
CA ARG A 940 -25.80 17.68 -8.64
C ARG A 940 -25.81 19.16 -8.32
N ASP A 941 -26.15 19.55 -7.10
CA ASP A 941 -26.07 20.93 -6.62
C ASP A 941 -24.87 21.15 -5.68
N ILE A 942 -24.06 20.12 -5.44
CA ILE A 942 -22.89 20.17 -4.57
C ILE A 942 -21.61 20.45 -5.37
N HIS A 943 -20.75 21.33 -4.86
CA HIS A 943 -19.49 21.68 -5.50
C HIS A 943 -18.38 20.69 -5.15
N PHE A 944 -18.28 20.32 -3.87
CA PHE A 944 -17.22 19.48 -3.32
C PHE A 944 -17.77 18.33 -2.48
N LEU A 945 -17.21 17.13 -2.64
CA LEU A 945 -17.34 16.08 -1.62
C LEU A 945 -16.12 16.17 -0.70
N ALA A 946 -16.35 16.50 0.57
CA ALA A 946 -15.31 16.58 1.58
C ALA A 946 -15.32 15.28 2.39
N TYR A 947 -14.39 14.37 2.10
CA TYR A 947 -14.39 13.03 2.69
C TYR A 947 -13.04 12.68 3.36
N PRO A 948 -12.80 13.17 4.60
CA PRO A 948 -11.58 12.87 5.34
C PRO A 948 -11.68 11.50 6.04
N SER A 949 -11.76 10.43 5.24
CA SER A 949 -11.96 9.09 5.77
C SER A 949 -10.88 8.69 6.77
N ILE A 950 -11.31 8.14 7.91
CA ILE A 950 -10.45 7.45 8.89
C ILE A 950 -10.61 5.92 8.80
N PHE A 951 -11.36 5.46 7.79
CA PHE A 951 -11.66 4.06 7.56
C PHE A 951 -11.04 3.61 6.23
N GLU A 952 -10.37 2.46 6.23
CA GLU A 952 -9.81 1.85 5.02
C GLU A 952 -10.94 1.40 4.08
N GLU A 953 -11.21 2.19 3.04
CA GLU A 953 -12.28 1.90 2.07
C GLU A 953 -11.89 0.78 1.10
N THR A 954 -12.82 -0.13 0.78
CA THR A 954 -12.60 -1.17 -0.24
C THR A 954 -13.04 -0.73 -1.64
N SER A 955 -14.13 0.05 -1.76
CA SER A 955 -14.60 0.74 -2.98
C SER A 955 -15.77 1.67 -2.64
N CYS A 956 -15.47 2.87 -2.12
CA CYS A 956 -16.46 3.76 -1.50
C CYS A 956 -17.55 4.26 -2.49
N LEU A 957 -18.81 3.89 -2.27
CA LEU A 957 -19.93 4.32 -3.12
C LEU A 957 -20.27 5.81 -2.97
N ALA A 958 -20.14 6.39 -1.78
CA ALA A 958 -20.35 7.83 -1.57
C ALA A 958 -19.41 8.67 -2.46
N VAL A 959 -18.16 8.22 -2.62
CA VAL A 959 -17.19 8.84 -3.52
C VAL A 959 -17.57 8.63 -4.98
N ILE A 960 -17.94 7.41 -5.37
CA ILE A 960 -18.34 7.09 -6.76
C ILE A 960 -19.58 7.92 -7.17
N ASP A 961 -20.58 8.03 -6.31
CA ASP A 961 -21.80 8.81 -6.56
C ASP A 961 -21.50 10.30 -6.72
N ALA A 962 -20.66 10.86 -5.85
CA ALA A 962 -20.23 12.25 -5.98
C ALA A 962 -19.41 12.49 -7.25
N MET A 963 -18.56 11.54 -7.63
CA MET A 963 -17.80 11.62 -8.88
C MET A 963 -18.74 11.63 -10.09
N ALA A 964 -19.72 10.73 -10.12
CA ALA A 964 -20.72 10.61 -11.17
C ALA A 964 -21.64 11.86 -11.25
N ALA A 965 -21.91 12.51 -10.12
CA ALA A 965 -22.61 13.79 -10.06
C ALA A 965 -21.74 14.99 -10.50
N GLY A 966 -20.43 14.78 -10.70
CA GLY A 966 -19.49 15.82 -11.11
C GLY A 966 -18.99 16.71 -9.96
N CYS A 967 -19.05 16.25 -8.72
CA CYS A 967 -18.47 16.94 -7.57
C CYS A 967 -16.94 16.91 -7.63
N ARG A 968 -16.29 17.94 -7.09
CA ARG A 968 -14.85 17.90 -6.80
C ARG A 968 -14.63 17.07 -5.53
N VAL A 969 -14.06 15.88 -5.67
CA VAL A 969 -13.82 14.97 -4.54
C VAL A 969 -12.48 15.27 -3.87
N ILE A 970 -12.45 15.29 -2.54
CA ILE A 970 -11.26 15.50 -1.71
C ILE A 970 -11.17 14.39 -0.67
N VAL A 971 -10.11 13.56 -0.73
CA VAL A 971 -9.97 12.31 0.03
C VAL A 971 -8.53 12.04 0.48
N PRO A 972 -8.30 11.30 1.58
CA PRO A 972 -6.97 10.83 1.93
C PRO A 972 -6.51 9.65 1.05
N ASP A 973 -5.21 9.35 1.04
CA ASP A 973 -4.61 8.15 0.45
C ASP A 973 -4.80 6.88 1.31
N LEU A 974 -6.01 6.71 1.87
CA LEU A 974 -6.37 5.62 2.76
C LEU A 974 -7.21 4.56 2.02
N GLY A 975 -6.81 3.29 2.12
CA GLY A 975 -7.52 2.19 1.47
C GLY A 975 -7.48 2.27 -0.07
N ALA A 976 -8.57 1.82 -0.70
CA ALA A 976 -8.79 1.87 -2.14
C ALA A 976 -9.27 3.24 -2.65
N LEU A 977 -9.24 4.31 -1.85
CA LEU A 977 -9.65 5.65 -2.29
C LEU A 977 -8.83 6.19 -3.48
N PRO A 978 -7.49 6.04 -3.53
CA PRO A 978 -6.71 6.42 -4.72
C PRO A 978 -7.12 5.64 -5.98
N GLU A 979 -7.38 4.33 -5.83
CA GLU A 979 -7.84 3.49 -6.93
C GLU A 979 -9.25 3.88 -7.40
N THR A 980 -10.17 4.11 -6.44
CA THR A 980 -11.57 4.48 -6.71
C THR A 980 -11.69 5.80 -7.46
N THR A 981 -10.82 6.75 -7.12
CA THR A 981 -10.87 8.10 -7.69
C THR A 981 -10.12 8.23 -9.02
N ALA A 982 -9.31 7.23 -9.39
CA ALA A 982 -8.58 7.16 -10.66
C ALA A 982 -7.83 8.46 -11.02
N GLY A 983 -7.27 9.14 -10.02
CA GLY A 983 -6.53 10.39 -10.19
C GLY A 983 -7.39 11.64 -10.39
N PHE A 984 -8.73 11.53 -10.41
CA PHE A 984 -9.61 12.69 -10.53
C PHE A 984 -9.76 13.47 -9.23
N ALA A 985 -9.70 12.82 -8.06
CA ALA A 985 -9.85 13.50 -6.78
C ALA A 985 -8.62 14.30 -6.35
N ARG A 986 -8.80 15.23 -5.41
CA ARG A 986 -7.71 15.78 -4.60
C ARG A 986 -7.34 14.76 -3.53
N VAL A 987 -6.34 13.93 -3.83
CA VAL A 987 -5.77 13.00 -2.85
C VAL A 987 -4.72 13.73 -2.00
N TYR A 988 -4.76 13.53 -0.69
CA TYR A 988 -3.74 14.00 0.26
C TYR A 988 -3.28 12.87 1.18
N ARG A 989 -2.14 13.06 1.85
CA ARG A 989 -1.58 12.01 2.71
C ARG A 989 -2.37 11.87 4.01
N TRP A 990 -2.85 10.67 4.28
CA TRP A 990 -3.55 10.29 5.50
C TRP A 990 -2.68 10.53 6.74
N LYS A 991 -3.36 10.82 7.85
CA LYS A 991 -2.79 11.06 9.17
C LYS A 991 -3.54 10.19 10.17
N ASP A 992 -2.78 9.47 10.97
CA ASP A 992 -3.26 8.58 12.01
C ASP A 992 -3.87 9.33 13.19
N ASP A 993 -3.28 10.46 13.60
CA ASP A 993 -3.84 11.36 14.60
C ASP A 993 -5.02 12.19 14.01
N PRO A 994 -6.26 12.09 14.54
CA PRO A 994 -7.42 12.79 14.01
C PRO A 994 -7.33 14.32 14.02
N ALA A 995 -6.64 14.92 15.02
CA ALA A 995 -6.50 16.37 15.11
C ALA A 995 -5.49 16.90 14.08
N VAL A 996 -4.40 16.17 13.85
CA VAL A 996 -3.45 16.42 12.77
C VAL A 996 -4.12 16.22 11.42
N HIS A 997 -4.94 15.18 11.29
CA HIS A 997 -5.72 14.89 10.09
C HIS A 997 -6.67 16.04 9.76
N ALA A 998 -7.43 16.52 10.75
CA ALA A 998 -8.32 17.66 10.57
C ALA A 998 -7.57 18.94 10.16
N THR A 999 -6.40 19.20 10.74
CA THR A 999 -5.55 20.35 10.40
C THR A 999 -5.07 20.30 8.96
N GLU A 1000 -4.55 19.14 8.52
CA GLU A 1000 -4.12 18.95 7.14
C GLU A 1000 -5.30 19.01 6.18
N PHE A 1001 -6.44 18.43 6.54
CA PHE A 1001 -7.62 18.47 5.70
C PHE A 1001 -8.17 19.89 5.53
N ALA A 1002 -8.22 20.70 6.60
CA ALA A 1002 -8.58 22.11 6.52
C ALA A 1002 -7.65 22.89 5.57
N ARG A 1003 -6.34 22.59 5.59
CA ARG A 1003 -5.37 23.18 4.66
C ARG A 1003 -5.69 22.79 3.21
N VAL A 1004 -5.98 21.52 2.95
CA VAL A 1004 -6.36 21.02 1.61
C VAL A 1004 -7.66 21.63 1.13
N LEU A 1005 -8.66 21.78 2.01
CA LEU A 1005 -9.92 22.46 1.69
C LEU A 1005 -9.66 23.92 1.28
N ARG A 1006 -8.82 24.67 2.02
CA ARG A 1006 -8.44 26.04 1.64
C ARG A 1006 -7.79 26.11 0.25
N ASP A 1007 -6.86 25.20 -0.05
CA ASP A 1007 -6.22 25.13 -1.37
C ASP A 1007 -7.24 24.91 -2.50
N GLU A 1008 -8.18 23.98 -2.30
CA GLU A 1008 -9.21 23.65 -3.30
C GLU A 1008 -10.31 24.71 -3.40
N ILE A 1009 -10.60 25.45 -2.32
CA ILE A 1009 -11.48 26.63 -2.37
C ILE A 1009 -10.82 27.75 -3.16
N ALA A 1010 -9.53 27.98 -2.95
CA ALA A 1010 -8.80 29.03 -3.66
C ALA A 1010 -8.74 28.74 -5.16
N ASN A 1011 -8.37 27.50 -5.54
CA ASN A 1011 -8.19 27.11 -6.93
C ASN A 1011 -8.82 25.72 -7.22
N PRO A 1012 -10.16 25.64 -7.33
CA PRO A 1012 -10.87 24.40 -7.58
C PRO A 1012 -10.39 23.75 -8.87
N TRP A 1013 -10.20 22.43 -8.87
CA TRP A 1013 -9.68 21.69 -10.03
C TRP A 1013 -8.33 22.20 -10.55
N ARG A 1014 -7.61 23.02 -9.76
CA ARG A 1014 -6.43 23.78 -10.19
C ARG A 1014 -6.69 24.60 -11.48
N GLY A 1015 -7.90 25.15 -11.62
CA GLY A 1015 -8.31 25.98 -12.76
C GLY A 1015 -8.83 25.20 -13.97
N ARG A 1016 -8.99 23.86 -13.87
CA ARG A 1016 -9.43 22.98 -14.96
C ARG A 1016 -10.80 22.36 -14.68
N SER A 1017 -11.84 23.16 -14.60
CA SER A 1017 -13.21 22.68 -14.27
C SER A 1017 -13.78 21.69 -15.30
N ASN A 1018 -13.26 21.65 -16.52
CA ASN A 1018 -13.61 20.64 -17.53
C ASN A 1018 -13.25 19.20 -17.11
N LEU A 1019 -12.35 19.03 -16.14
CA LEU A 1019 -12.04 17.72 -15.55
C LEU A 1019 -13.24 17.10 -14.82
N ALA A 1020 -14.20 17.90 -14.36
CA ALA A 1020 -15.43 17.38 -13.77
C ALA A 1020 -16.22 16.55 -14.78
N GLN A 1021 -16.30 17.00 -16.04
CA GLN A 1021 -17.00 16.26 -17.08
C GLN A 1021 -16.24 14.99 -17.49
N ALA A 1022 -14.91 15.07 -17.60
CA ALA A 1022 -14.07 13.90 -17.82
C ALA A 1022 -14.19 12.85 -16.70
N GLN A 1023 -14.30 13.30 -15.44
CA GLN A 1023 -14.58 12.44 -14.28
C GLN A 1023 -15.94 11.74 -14.43
N GLN A 1024 -17.00 12.47 -14.82
CA GLN A 1024 -18.32 11.87 -15.03
C GLN A 1024 -18.33 10.87 -16.21
N ASP A 1025 -17.60 11.15 -17.28
CA ASP A 1025 -17.46 10.23 -18.42
C ASP A 1025 -16.69 8.98 -18.03
N TYR A 1026 -15.65 9.12 -17.20
CA TYR A 1026 -14.97 7.99 -16.60
C TYR A 1026 -15.91 7.14 -15.74
N CYS A 1027 -16.74 7.77 -14.90
CA CYS A 1027 -17.75 7.06 -14.11
C CYS A 1027 -18.75 6.33 -15.02
N ALA A 1028 -19.16 6.92 -16.14
CA ALA A 1028 -20.03 6.27 -17.11
C ALA A 1028 -19.40 5.03 -17.75
N ALA A 1029 -18.11 5.10 -18.06
CA ALA A 1029 -17.37 3.99 -18.67
C ALA A 1029 -16.98 2.90 -17.67
N THR A 1030 -16.85 3.21 -16.38
CA THR A 1030 -16.25 2.30 -15.38
C THR A 1030 -17.24 1.83 -14.32
N TYR A 1031 -18.06 2.76 -13.82
CA TYR A 1031 -18.95 2.55 -12.69
C TYR A 1031 -20.42 2.47 -13.11
N SER A 1032 -20.73 2.38 -14.40
CA SER A 1032 -22.13 2.21 -14.84
C SER A 1032 -22.64 0.80 -14.59
N TRP A 1033 -23.94 0.71 -14.32
CA TRP A 1033 -24.63 -0.57 -14.21
C TRP A 1033 -24.66 -1.36 -15.52
N ASP A 1034 -24.60 -0.71 -16.68
CA ASP A 1034 -24.56 -1.39 -17.98
C ASP A 1034 -23.27 -2.20 -18.11
N VAL A 1035 -22.13 -1.58 -17.79
CA VAL A 1035 -20.82 -2.26 -17.75
C VAL A 1035 -20.82 -3.38 -16.70
N ARG A 1036 -21.26 -3.06 -15.47
CA ARG A 1036 -21.27 -4.02 -14.36
C ARG A 1036 -22.09 -5.26 -14.67
N LYS A 1037 -23.29 -5.07 -15.23
CA LYS A 1037 -24.20 -6.15 -15.59
C LYS A 1037 -23.57 -7.08 -16.62
N ASP A 1038 -22.93 -6.54 -17.65
CA ASP A 1038 -22.33 -7.33 -18.71
C ASP A 1038 -21.11 -8.13 -18.22
N GLU A 1039 -20.28 -7.54 -17.37
CA GLU A 1039 -19.15 -8.24 -16.72
C GLU A 1039 -19.63 -9.41 -15.85
N TRP A 1040 -20.69 -9.21 -15.05
CA TRP A 1040 -21.28 -10.28 -14.25
C TRP A 1040 -21.91 -11.38 -15.11
N LYS A 1041 -22.62 -11.03 -16.18
CA LYS A 1041 -23.16 -12.01 -17.13
C LYS A 1041 -22.07 -12.84 -17.79
N HIS A 1042 -20.97 -12.20 -18.18
CA HIS A 1042 -19.83 -12.87 -18.75
C HIS A 1042 -19.18 -13.84 -17.75
N LEU A 1043 -18.97 -13.39 -16.50
CA LEU A 1043 -18.44 -14.23 -15.42
C LEU A 1043 -19.32 -15.47 -15.19
N ILE A 1044 -20.63 -15.26 -15.00
CA ILE A 1044 -21.58 -16.34 -14.76
C ILE A 1044 -21.61 -17.31 -15.94
N SER A 1045 -21.70 -16.81 -17.18
CA SER A 1045 -21.71 -17.67 -18.37
C SER A 1045 -20.45 -18.53 -18.48
N ARG A 1046 -19.28 -17.98 -18.12
CA ARG A 1046 -18.01 -18.72 -18.11
C ARG A 1046 -18.01 -19.82 -17.06
N LEU A 1047 -18.51 -19.51 -15.85
CA LEU A 1047 -18.58 -20.47 -14.75
C LEU A 1047 -19.60 -21.59 -15.00
N SER A 1048 -20.73 -21.27 -15.63
CA SER A 1048 -21.75 -22.26 -15.98
C SER A 1048 -21.40 -23.14 -17.18
N ALA A 1049 -20.47 -22.69 -18.05
CA ALA A 1049 -20.01 -23.46 -19.21
C ALA A 1049 -18.87 -24.44 -18.87
N ALA A 1050 -18.15 -24.22 -17.77
CA ALA A 1050 -17.12 -25.11 -17.30
C ALA A 1050 -17.77 -26.40 -16.75
N LYS A 1051 -17.56 -27.55 -17.42
CA LYS A 1051 -17.98 -28.84 -16.87
C LYS A 1051 -17.24 -29.07 -15.53
N PRO A 1052 -17.92 -29.56 -14.48
CA PRO A 1052 -17.27 -29.84 -13.21
C PRO A 1052 -16.26 -30.98 -13.39
N ASP A 1053 -14.98 -30.68 -13.28
CA ASP A 1053 -13.91 -31.68 -13.27
C ASP A 1053 -13.81 -32.28 -11.85
N PHE A 1054 -14.85 -32.99 -11.43
CA PHE A 1054 -14.82 -33.83 -10.24
C PHE A 1054 -14.23 -35.20 -10.62
N LYS A 1055 -12.91 -35.27 -10.78
CA LYS A 1055 -12.23 -36.55 -10.56
C LYS A 1055 -11.92 -36.68 -9.07
N ALA A 1056 -12.76 -37.49 -8.43
CA ALA A 1056 -12.51 -38.08 -7.13
C ALA A 1056 -11.09 -38.69 -7.08
N GLN A 1057 -10.26 -38.21 -6.15
CA GLN A 1057 -9.26 -39.07 -5.53
C GLN A 1057 -9.87 -39.70 -4.28
N SER A 1058 -10.72 -40.70 -4.52
CA SER A 1058 -10.89 -41.79 -3.57
C SER A 1058 -9.62 -42.64 -3.63
N GLY A 1059 -8.76 -42.50 -2.62
CA GLY A 1059 -7.57 -43.32 -2.43
C GLY A 1059 -7.42 -43.67 -0.96
N ALA A 1060 -8.24 -44.62 -0.49
CA ALA A 1060 -7.99 -45.28 0.79
C ALA A 1060 -6.81 -46.26 0.66
N SER A 1061 -5.82 -46.15 1.56
CA SER A 1061 -5.09 -47.23 2.26
C SER A 1061 -3.60 -46.92 2.49
N ARG A 1062 -3.26 -46.34 3.65
CA ARG A 1062 -2.44 -46.93 4.73
C ARG A 1062 -2.07 -45.87 5.76
#